data_AF-A0A507BRX6-F1
#
_entry.id   AF-A0A507BRX6-F1
#
_cell.length_a   1.000
_cell.length_b   1.000
_cell.length_c   1.000
_cell.angle_alpha   90.00
_cell.angle_beta   90.00
_cell.angle_gamma   90.00
#
_symmetry.space_group_name_H-M   'P 1'
#
loop_
_entity.id
_entity.type
_entity.pdbx_description
1 polymer ?
#
loop_
_entity_poly.entity_id
_entity_poly.type
_entity_poly.pdbx_seq_one_letter_code
_entity_poly.pdbx_strand_id
1 'polypeptide(L)'
;MNNQLLELTRRIKELQAGNLALINQDGTIDAVVATIANSPSRFERQLAVKLLILTIYASPSPAGLDLTTSLSSLIDKNRIGLYEVLHAIIKHARASQIRDDWRVVISIRAFGDALAKHVLHQDTVSDVAFLKVATQVFKLQRDSLGYYFGDVMNVFESQTSQSSAVKAFSAYLEVCYKSSFQMWWSAISDEDYTEITFDHPPNQEQQDEWKTADRESLRHVLYTIGLAIRSCLIARDVEVIGVLQELEAKQAILARRDLALDLLTLNTDHDGRLMEFMNLVQAIHFALKTEVGASVAKSLPLLSRCLATCTPHDMFVTYANMLSYSSSSMVDFLLSEETAFLEFLIKYLRFALEDMKGLTDTCLSRCIDIDEIETMLRSCGIFGIQTYLIERDRKYIVDALLNGLARLEYRGYDSAGLCIDGDNDETLVYREVGKVVNLRATIAKDAKLNLDKTFMVQCGMAHTRWATHGPPSVRNCHPHSSDPTNEFMVVHNGIITNYKDLKTFLERRYGENSFTSETDTECVAKLCKYVYDQQKQAGVSMSFTKLVKAVCSQLEGAFAFIFKSSKHFPGELVACRRGSPLLLGVKTTRKLKVDFVDVEVETDMASLDTAANGFLGVEAPRLRRTQSRAFMAEDGNPEPIEFLLSSDASAIIEHTKRVLYLEDDDIAHIHDGELQIHRLRRDDTMSAIRPLVELEQELEAIQKGSFAHFMQKEVFEQPESVVNTMRGRVNFDTYRVILGGLRSQLSNIRRSRRIIFCACGTSYHSCVATRALFAELVEVPVSVELASAFLDERLPVFRDDVCIFVSQSGETKDTLLALAYCKERGALCLGVCNTVGSTISRETHCGVHINAGPEISVASTKAYTSQFIALTMIALQLSEDRLDKQARRTEIIDGLAALSSNIRKVLALEPDIKKYATEYGKHENLILLGRGYQGATVLEGALKIKEVSYIHAEGILAGELKHGPLALIDALMPIIMVMTKDRHYDDNMNAFKQVTAREGKPLLIISETDKNSEFAPFNSLRVPTTVDCLQAVLNVVPLQLLSYHVAVNKKINPDNPRNLAKSVTTQ
;
A
#
# COMPACT_ATOMS: atom_id res chain seq x y z
N MET A 1 68.09 3.41 -31.78
CA MET A 1 67.35 3.82 -30.57
C MET A 1 66.94 5.30 -30.59
N ASN A 2 67.86 6.27 -30.72
CA ASN A 2 67.50 7.71 -30.71
C ASN A 2 66.46 8.12 -31.78
N ASN A 3 66.49 7.55 -32.99
CA ASN A 3 65.49 7.87 -34.03
C ASN A 3 64.09 7.32 -33.71
N GLN A 4 63.97 6.20 -32.99
CA GLN A 4 62.68 5.66 -32.58
C GLN A 4 62.08 6.49 -31.43
N LEU A 5 62.92 6.97 -30.50
CA LEU A 5 62.49 7.85 -29.42
C LEU A 5 62.05 9.23 -29.96
N LEU A 6 62.75 9.75 -30.98
CA LEU A 6 62.40 11.01 -31.65
C LEU A 6 61.06 10.89 -32.40
N GLU A 7 60.84 9.79 -33.11
CA GLU A 7 59.59 9.51 -33.83
C GLU A 7 58.41 9.33 -32.86
N LEU A 8 58.64 8.70 -31.71
CA LEU A 8 57.65 8.63 -30.62
C LEU A 8 57.33 10.04 -30.09
N THR A 9 58.35 10.84 -29.79
CA THR A 9 58.17 12.20 -29.26
C THR A 9 57.41 13.09 -30.24
N ARG A 10 57.64 12.91 -31.55
CA ARG A 10 56.91 13.59 -32.62
C ARG A 10 55.43 13.18 -32.64
N ARG A 11 55.14 11.87 -32.60
CA ARG A 11 53.76 11.34 -32.54
C ARG A 11 53.01 11.78 -31.28
N ILE A 12 53.70 11.91 -30.15
CA ILE A 12 53.11 12.39 -28.88
C ILE A 12 52.77 13.88 -28.95
N LYS A 13 53.59 14.70 -29.62
CA LYS A 13 53.25 16.11 -29.89
C LYS A 13 52.08 16.23 -30.86
N GLU A 14 51.99 15.36 -31.86
CA GLU A 14 50.84 15.28 -32.77
C GLU A 14 49.55 14.85 -32.03
N LEU A 15 49.65 13.97 -31.03
CA LEU A 15 48.54 13.55 -30.14
C LEU A 15 48.05 14.68 -29.21
N GLN A 16 48.95 15.53 -28.68
CA GLN A 16 48.57 16.72 -27.90
C GLN A 16 47.84 17.79 -28.73
N ALA A 17 48.00 17.77 -30.06
CA ALA A 17 47.36 18.71 -30.98
C ALA A 17 45.92 18.32 -31.39
N GLY A 18 45.34 17.27 -30.79
CA GLY A 18 43.90 17.00 -30.86
C GLY A 18 43.42 15.95 -31.87
N ASN A 19 44.31 15.16 -32.51
CA ASN A 19 43.90 14.11 -33.45
C ASN A 19 43.90 12.72 -32.78
N LEU A 20 42.84 12.43 -32.02
CA LEU A 20 42.70 11.25 -31.13
C LEU A 20 42.24 9.94 -31.82
N ALA A 21 42.03 9.93 -33.13
CA ALA A 21 41.47 8.78 -33.86
C ALA A 21 42.45 7.60 -34.09
N LEU A 22 43.74 7.74 -33.74
CA LEU A 22 44.79 6.75 -34.02
C LEU A 22 45.05 5.73 -32.91
N ILE A 23 44.38 5.84 -31.75
CA ILE A 23 44.73 5.04 -30.56
C ILE A 23 44.18 3.61 -30.61
N ASN A 24 43.13 3.33 -31.40
CA ASN A 24 42.42 2.04 -31.29
C ASN A 24 42.63 1.03 -32.41
N GLN A 25 43.48 1.29 -33.42
CA GLN A 25 43.55 0.38 -34.58
C GLN A 25 44.77 -0.55 -34.69
N ASP A 26 45.92 -0.29 -34.05
CA ASP A 26 47.15 -1.05 -34.39
C ASP A 26 47.98 -1.62 -33.22
N GLY A 27 47.45 -1.77 -32.00
CA GLY A 27 48.21 -2.42 -30.91
C GLY A 27 49.51 -1.69 -30.52
N THR A 28 49.54 -0.38 -30.73
CA THR A 28 50.72 0.49 -30.62
C THR A 28 51.20 0.65 -29.18
N ILE A 29 50.32 0.52 -28.18
CA ILE A 29 50.69 0.66 -26.75
C ILE A 29 51.55 -0.53 -26.30
N ASP A 30 51.15 -1.76 -26.63
CA ASP A 30 51.89 -2.97 -26.24
C ASP A 30 53.26 -3.05 -26.94
N ALA A 31 53.34 -2.62 -28.21
CA ALA A 31 54.61 -2.55 -28.93
C ALA A 31 55.57 -1.50 -28.35
N VAL A 32 55.04 -0.35 -27.89
CA VAL A 32 55.81 0.69 -27.22
C VAL A 32 56.28 0.22 -25.84
N VAL A 33 55.39 -0.39 -25.05
CA VAL A 33 55.72 -0.95 -23.73
C VAL A 33 56.77 -2.07 -23.85
N ALA A 34 56.65 -2.95 -24.83
CA ALA A 34 57.61 -4.04 -25.07
C ALA A 34 59.00 -3.54 -25.53
N THR A 35 59.04 -2.51 -26.39
CA THR A 35 60.32 -1.93 -26.86
C THR A 35 61.04 -1.19 -25.72
N ILE A 36 60.28 -0.54 -24.82
CA ILE A 36 60.84 0.21 -23.69
C ILE A 36 61.23 -0.70 -22.52
N ALA A 37 60.49 -1.78 -22.25
CA ALA A 37 60.83 -2.76 -21.20
C ALA A 37 62.23 -3.38 -21.39
N ASN A 38 62.73 -3.40 -22.64
CA ASN A 38 64.05 -3.91 -23.00
C ASN A 38 65.18 -2.87 -22.92
N SER A 39 64.92 -1.60 -22.59
CA SER A 39 65.96 -0.56 -22.49
C SER A 39 66.74 -0.59 -21.16
N PRO A 40 68.09 -0.55 -21.18
CA PRO A 40 68.92 -0.57 -19.97
C PRO A 40 68.95 0.76 -19.21
N SER A 41 68.56 1.90 -19.81
CA SER A 41 68.67 3.24 -19.19
C SER A 41 67.54 3.55 -18.21
N ARG A 42 67.88 4.01 -16.99
CA ARG A 42 66.89 4.45 -15.97
C ARG A 42 66.07 5.66 -16.43
N PHE A 43 66.68 6.55 -17.21
CA PHE A 43 65.99 7.74 -17.73
C PHE A 43 64.91 7.37 -18.76
N GLU A 44 65.19 6.40 -19.63
CA GLU A 44 64.22 5.93 -20.63
C GLU A 44 63.03 5.23 -19.97
N ARG A 45 63.26 4.48 -18.87
CA ARG A 45 62.20 3.87 -18.07
C ARG A 45 61.31 4.89 -17.36
N GLN A 46 61.89 5.95 -16.80
CA GLN A 46 61.10 7.04 -16.18
C GLN A 46 60.30 7.84 -17.21
N LEU A 47 60.82 8.03 -18.42
CA LEU A 47 60.09 8.65 -19.51
C LEU A 47 58.90 7.80 -19.96
N ALA A 48 59.05 6.48 -19.97
CA ALA A 48 57.99 5.52 -20.32
C ALA A 48 56.79 5.58 -19.37
N VAL A 49 57.05 5.64 -18.06
CA VAL A 49 55.99 5.75 -17.04
C VAL A 49 55.21 7.04 -17.22
N LYS A 50 55.90 8.16 -17.50
CA LYS A 50 55.23 9.44 -17.79
C LYS A 50 54.38 9.38 -19.06
N LEU A 51 54.84 8.68 -20.10
CA LEU A 51 54.11 8.53 -21.35
C LEU A 51 52.88 7.63 -21.24
N LEU A 52 52.97 6.54 -20.48
CA LEU A 52 51.83 5.68 -20.16
C LEU A 52 50.75 6.49 -19.44
N ILE A 53 51.13 7.26 -18.42
CA ILE A 53 50.23 8.13 -17.66
C ILE A 53 49.56 9.16 -18.59
N LEU A 54 50.32 9.86 -19.44
CA LEU A 54 49.76 10.84 -20.38
C LEU A 54 48.77 10.22 -21.39
N THR A 55 49.02 8.97 -21.80
CA THR A 55 48.14 8.25 -22.74
C THR A 55 46.80 7.89 -22.08
N ILE A 56 46.79 7.54 -20.79
CA ILE A 56 45.58 7.29 -19.99
C ILE A 56 44.72 8.55 -19.92
N TYR A 57 45.33 9.70 -19.65
CA TYR A 57 44.61 10.98 -19.51
C TYR A 57 44.10 11.53 -20.85
N ALA A 58 44.72 11.16 -21.97
CA ALA A 58 44.27 11.54 -23.31
C ALA A 58 43.04 10.73 -23.80
N SER A 59 42.68 9.62 -23.14
CA SER A 59 41.55 8.77 -23.58
C SER A 59 40.17 9.38 -23.22
N PRO A 60 39.22 9.44 -24.18
CA PRO A 60 37.91 10.05 -23.97
C PRO A 60 36.86 9.12 -23.31
N SER A 61 37.13 7.83 -23.08
CA SER A 61 36.17 6.87 -22.51
C SER A 61 36.84 5.80 -21.62
N PRO A 62 36.20 5.34 -20.52
CA PRO A 62 36.70 4.26 -19.65
C PRO A 62 36.68 2.86 -20.30
N ALA A 63 35.89 2.65 -21.35
CA ALA A 63 35.69 1.34 -21.94
C ALA A 63 36.78 1.03 -22.98
N GLY A 64 37.76 0.20 -22.62
CA GLY A 64 38.68 -0.45 -23.58
C GLY A 64 40.18 -0.44 -23.25
N LEU A 65 40.62 0.09 -22.10
CA LEU A 65 42.04 0.12 -21.72
C LEU A 65 42.35 -0.95 -20.65
N ASP A 66 42.91 -2.09 -21.05
CA ASP A 66 43.41 -3.13 -20.11
C ASP A 66 44.80 -2.73 -19.54
N LEU A 67 44.77 -1.74 -18.66
CA LEU A 67 45.97 -1.15 -18.04
C LEU A 67 46.64 -2.06 -17.01
N THR A 68 45.86 -2.92 -16.37
CA THR A 68 46.30 -3.80 -15.28
C THR A 68 47.34 -4.80 -15.79
N THR A 69 47.13 -5.38 -16.97
CA THR A 69 48.03 -6.35 -17.60
C THR A 69 49.36 -5.72 -18.02
N SER A 70 49.32 -4.50 -18.58
CA SER A 70 50.52 -3.72 -18.96
C SER A 70 51.35 -3.28 -17.76
N LEU A 71 50.71 -2.80 -16.68
CA LEU A 71 51.38 -2.41 -15.44
C LEU A 71 51.96 -3.61 -14.70
N SER A 72 51.23 -4.74 -14.63
CA SER A 72 51.74 -5.99 -14.05
C SER A 72 53.00 -6.47 -14.78
N SER A 73 53.04 -6.42 -16.11
CA SER A 73 54.22 -6.82 -16.91
C SER A 73 55.46 -5.96 -16.62
N LEU A 74 55.27 -4.66 -16.41
CA LEU A 74 56.34 -3.71 -16.07
C LEU A 74 56.88 -3.92 -14.64
N ILE A 75 55.99 -4.29 -13.71
CA ILE A 75 56.32 -4.54 -12.30
C ILE A 75 56.98 -5.92 -12.14
N ASP A 76 56.43 -6.98 -12.75
CA ASP A 76 56.90 -8.37 -12.64
C ASP A 76 58.35 -8.58 -13.13
N LYS A 77 58.79 -7.79 -14.13
CA LYS A 77 60.17 -7.89 -14.64
C LYS A 77 61.20 -7.12 -13.81
N ASN A 78 60.82 -6.56 -12.65
CA ASN A 78 61.70 -5.91 -11.67
C ASN A 78 62.54 -4.74 -12.21
N ARG A 79 62.06 -4.06 -13.26
CA ARG A 79 62.82 -3.02 -13.97
C ARG A 79 62.41 -1.59 -13.64
N ILE A 80 61.33 -1.36 -12.88
CA ILE A 80 60.93 -0.02 -12.39
C ILE A 80 60.48 -0.16 -10.93
N GLY A 81 60.94 0.75 -10.05
CA GLY A 81 60.55 0.71 -8.65
C GLY A 81 59.07 1.11 -8.47
N LEU A 82 58.31 0.29 -7.75
CA LEU A 82 56.89 0.53 -7.41
C LEU A 82 56.63 1.92 -6.83
N TYR A 83 57.55 2.41 -6.00
CA TYR A 83 57.50 3.75 -5.43
C TYR A 83 57.60 4.85 -6.49
N GLU A 84 58.39 4.68 -7.56
CA GLU A 84 58.56 5.70 -8.60
C GLU A 84 57.31 5.85 -9.46
N VAL A 85 56.61 4.74 -9.76
CA VAL A 85 55.34 4.74 -10.50
C VAL A 85 54.26 5.44 -9.69
N LEU A 86 54.11 5.06 -8.42
CA LEU A 86 53.12 5.65 -7.53
C LEU A 86 53.41 7.14 -7.28
N HIS A 87 54.67 7.50 -7.02
CA HIS A 87 55.05 8.90 -6.83
C HIS A 87 54.81 9.74 -8.08
N ALA A 88 54.94 9.18 -9.29
CA ALA A 88 54.62 9.89 -10.53
C ALA A 88 53.11 10.14 -10.69
N ILE A 89 52.28 9.12 -10.42
CA ILE A 89 50.81 9.22 -10.44
C ILE A 89 50.35 10.27 -9.42
N ILE A 90 50.86 10.20 -8.19
CA ILE A 90 50.53 11.12 -7.08
C ILE A 90 50.96 12.56 -7.41
N LYS A 91 52.18 12.75 -7.94
CA LYS A 91 52.69 14.08 -8.27
C LYS A 91 51.85 14.73 -9.38
N HIS A 92 51.36 13.96 -10.35
CA HIS A 92 50.51 14.48 -11.41
C HIS A 92 49.07 14.74 -10.94
N ALA A 93 48.49 13.86 -10.12
CA ALA A 93 47.19 14.09 -9.48
C ALA A 93 47.18 15.38 -8.63
N ARG A 94 48.25 15.63 -7.86
CA ARG A 94 48.41 16.88 -7.10
C ARG A 94 48.59 18.12 -7.98
N ALA A 95 49.31 18.00 -9.10
CA ALA A 95 49.55 19.13 -10.01
C ALA A 95 48.30 19.52 -10.82
N SER A 96 47.34 18.61 -11.00
CA SER A 96 46.15 18.81 -11.85
C SER A 96 44.96 19.43 -11.11
N GLN A 97 45.04 19.63 -9.78
CA GLN A 97 44.00 20.23 -8.90
C GLN A 97 42.56 19.67 -8.99
N ILE A 98 42.33 18.55 -9.68
CA ILE A 98 41.00 17.93 -9.80
C ILE A 98 41.00 16.65 -8.94
N ARG A 99 40.27 16.66 -7.82
CA ARG A 99 40.26 15.55 -6.82
C ARG A 99 39.35 14.38 -7.18
N ASP A 100 38.40 14.56 -8.10
CA ASP A 100 37.33 13.58 -8.39
C ASP A 100 37.31 13.06 -9.84
N ASP A 101 38.43 13.14 -10.59
CA ASP A 101 38.49 12.59 -11.94
C ASP A 101 38.58 11.05 -11.91
N TRP A 102 37.59 10.38 -12.50
CA TRP A 102 37.50 8.91 -12.60
C TRP A 102 38.77 8.26 -13.18
N ARG A 103 39.55 9.00 -13.98
CA ARG A 103 40.82 8.52 -14.57
C ARG A 103 41.89 8.28 -13.51
N VAL A 104 41.93 9.10 -12.45
CA VAL A 104 42.84 8.95 -11.30
C VAL A 104 42.45 7.68 -10.53
N VAL A 105 41.14 7.49 -10.31
CA VAL A 105 40.58 6.36 -9.56
C VAL A 105 40.86 5.03 -10.28
N ILE A 106 40.64 4.95 -11.59
CA ILE A 106 40.96 3.74 -12.37
C ILE A 106 42.47 3.45 -12.39
N SER A 107 43.31 4.48 -12.46
CA SER A 107 44.77 4.30 -12.44
C SER A 107 45.27 3.76 -11.09
N ILE A 108 44.69 4.23 -9.98
CA ILE A 108 45.01 3.73 -8.63
C ILE A 108 44.49 2.30 -8.45
N ARG A 109 43.28 1.99 -8.92
CA ARG A 109 42.71 0.63 -8.89
C ARG A 109 43.56 -0.36 -9.67
N ALA A 110 43.91 -0.04 -10.92
CA ALA A 110 44.77 -0.90 -11.74
C ALA A 110 46.16 -1.11 -11.14
N PHE A 111 46.72 -0.08 -10.48
CA PHE A 111 47.99 -0.22 -9.74
C PHE A 111 47.83 -1.10 -8.49
N GLY A 112 46.75 -0.96 -7.73
CA GLY A 112 46.44 -1.79 -6.57
C GLY A 112 46.29 -3.26 -6.93
N ASP A 113 45.54 -3.57 -7.99
CA ASP A 113 45.34 -4.93 -8.47
C ASP A 113 46.64 -5.56 -9.00
N ALA A 114 47.46 -4.78 -9.73
CA ALA A 114 48.77 -5.23 -10.19
C ALA A 114 49.76 -5.44 -9.03
N LEU A 115 49.73 -4.58 -8.01
CA LEU A 115 50.54 -4.73 -6.80
C LEU A 115 50.11 -5.96 -5.99
N ALA A 116 48.82 -6.18 -5.82
CA ALA A 116 48.29 -7.36 -5.14
C ALA A 116 48.75 -8.64 -5.83
N LYS A 117 48.65 -8.72 -7.17
CA LYS A 117 49.18 -9.84 -7.96
C LYS A 117 50.69 -10.04 -7.79
N HIS A 118 51.48 -8.96 -7.77
CA HIS A 118 52.93 -9.06 -7.62
C HIS A 118 53.35 -9.49 -6.21
N VAL A 119 52.70 -8.96 -5.16
CA VAL A 119 52.94 -9.34 -3.76
C VAL A 119 52.54 -10.80 -3.50
N LEU A 120 51.48 -11.29 -4.14
CA LEU A 120 51.05 -12.70 -4.09
C LEU A 120 52.06 -13.68 -4.74
N HIS A 121 53.08 -13.20 -5.47
CA HIS A 121 54.03 -14.05 -6.19
C HIS A 121 55.49 -13.93 -5.72
N GLN A 122 55.84 -13.03 -4.79
CA GLN A 122 57.17 -12.97 -4.19
C GLN A 122 57.12 -12.98 -2.65
N ASP A 123 57.71 -14.01 -2.04
CA ASP A 123 57.81 -14.19 -0.58
C ASP A 123 58.67 -13.14 0.17
N THR A 124 59.19 -12.12 -0.52
CA THR A 124 60.24 -11.24 0.04
C THR A 124 60.06 -9.76 -0.27
N VAL A 125 58.82 -9.25 -0.31
CA VAL A 125 58.64 -7.79 -0.24
C VAL A 125 58.93 -7.34 1.18
N SER A 126 59.97 -6.52 1.40
CA SER A 126 60.28 -6.04 2.74
C SER A 126 59.14 -5.18 3.29
N ASP A 127 58.62 -5.58 4.45
CA ASP A 127 57.43 -5.01 5.11
C ASP A 127 57.44 -3.47 5.17
N VAL A 128 58.64 -2.88 5.28
CA VAL A 128 58.84 -1.42 5.40
C VAL A 128 58.51 -0.65 4.12
N ALA A 129 58.78 -1.21 2.94
CA ALA A 129 58.48 -0.54 1.67
C ALA A 129 56.97 -0.56 1.37
N PHE A 130 56.32 -1.68 1.68
CA PHE A 130 54.87 -1.83 1.58
C PHE A 130 54.14 -0.90 2.56
N LEU A 131 54.56 -0.84 3.83
CA LEU A 131 53.99 0.08 4.82
C LEU A 131 54.10 1.55 4.36
N LYS A 132 55.25 1.99 3.85
CA LYS A 132 55.42 3.38 3.38
C LYS A 132 54.50 3.72 2.20
N VAL A 133 54.23 2.76 1.33
CA VAL A 133 53.31 2.92 0.20
C VAL A 133 51.86 3.00 0.69
N ALA A 134 51.42 2.09 1.56
CA ALA A 134 50.09 2.09 2.15
C ALA A 134 49.81 3.39 2.93
N THR A 135 50.76 3.87 3.73
CA THR A 135 50.61 5.12 4.49
C THR A 135 50.52 6.36 3.58
N GLN A 136 51.22 6.38 2.44
CA GLN A 136 51.13 7.51 1.48
C GLN A 136 49.79 7.53 0.74
N VAL A 137 49.24 6.36 0.37
CA VAL A 137 47.90 6.24 -0.23
C VAL A 137 46.83 6.71 0.76
N PHE A 138 46.94 6.32 2.04
CA PHE A 138 46.02 6.74 3.11
C PHE A 138 46.02 8.26 3.36
N LYS A 139 47.18 8.93 3.20
CA LYS A 139 47.28 10.39 3.35
C LYS A 139 46.63 11.18 2.21
N LEU A 140 46.24 10.55 1.10
CA LEU A 140 45.78 11.24 -0.11
C LEU A 140 44.26 11.33 -0.28
N GLN A 141 43.46 10.52 0.42
CA GLN A 141 42.00 10.62 0.41
C GLN A 141 41.41 10.25 1.77
N ARG A 142 40.54 11.11 2.31
CA ARG A 142 39.89 10.93 3.62
C ARG A 142 38.54 10.20 3.53
N ASP A 143 37.90 10.15 2.34
CA ASP A 143 36.44 9.90 2.28
C ASP A 143 35.98 8.67 1.46
N SER A 144 36.87 7.93 0.76
CA SER A 144 36.44 6.91 -0.24
C SER A 144 36.90 5.46 0.04
N LEU A 145 37.48 5.17 1.21
CA LEU A 145 38.17 3.89 1.47
C LEU A 145 37.27 2.73 1.95
N GLY A 146 36.01 2.97 2.32
CA GLY A 146 35.13 1.93 2.89
C GLY A 146 34.80 0.77 1.96
N TYR A 147 34.63 1.04 0.66
CA TYR A 147 34.23 0.01 -0.31
C TYR A 147 35.39 -0.84 -0.84
N TYR A 148 36.60 -0.29 -0.91
CA TYR A 148 37.73 -0.95 -1.58
C TYR A 148 38.61 -1.77 -0.62
N PHE A 149 38.49 -1.57 0.70
CA PHE A 149 39.16 -2.40 1.70
C PHE A 149 38.52 -3.80 1.81
N GLY A 150 37.22 -3.92 1.51
CA GLY A 150 36.49 -5.19 1.52
C GLY A 150 37.03 -6.18 0.49
N ASP A 151 37.37 -5.72 -0.72
CA ASP A 151 37.89 -6.58 -1.77
C ASP A 151 39.31 -7.10 -1.49
N VAL A 152 40.17 -6.27 -0.87
CA VAL A 152 41.50 -6.70 -0.43
C VAL A 152 41.40 -7.70 0.72
N MET A 153 40.45 -7.50 1.65
CA MET A 153 40.21 -8.41 2.77
C MET A 153 39.60 -9.75 2.33
N ASN A 154 38.74 -9.75 1.31
CA ASN A 154 38.21 -10.98 0.71
C ASN A 154 39.32 -11.84 0.08
N VAL A 155 40.36 -11.22 -0.48
CA VAL A 155 41.54 -11.94 -1.01
C VAL A 155 42.35 -12.57 0.13
N PHE A 156 42.51 -11.89 1.26
CA PHE A 156 43.16 -12.45 2.46
C PHE A 156 42.32 -13.54 3.16
N GLU A 157 40.99 -13.42 3.18
CA GLU A 157 40.07 -14.46 3.70
C GLU A 157 40.16 -15.77 2.89
N SER A 158 40.53 -15.71 1.61
CA SER A 158 40.62 -16.89 0.76
C SER A 158 41.84 -17.79 1.02
N GLN A 159 42.84 -17.34 1.80
CA GLN A 159 44.05 -18.12 2.12
C GLN A 159 44.34 -18.19 3.63
N THR A 160 43.64 -19.09 4.32
CA THR A 160 43.65 -19.30 5.78
C THR A 160 44.80 -20.19 6.30
N SER A 161 46.05 -20.07 5.83
CA SER A 161 47.11 -20.98 6.31
C SER A 161 48.53 -20.45 6.52
N GLN A 162 48.84 -19.16 6.33
CA GLN A 162 50.21 -18.66 6.53
C GLN A 162 50.37 -17.69 7.71
N SER A 163 51.13 -18.14 8.72
CA SER A 163 51.50 -17.43 9.97
C SER A 163 52.24 -16.11 9.76
N SER A 164 52.94 -15.93 8.63
CA SER A 164 53.72 -14.73 8.31
C SER A 164 52.82 -13.52 7.99
N ALA A 165 51.72 -13.72 7.25
CA ALA A 165 50.76 -12.66 6.91
C ALA A 165 50.06 -12.08 8.15
N VAL A 166 49.74 -12.94 9.12
CA VAL A 166 49.10 -12.53 10.39
C VAL A 166 50.08 -11.74 11.27
N LYS A 167 51.38 -12.10 11.28
CA LYS A 167 52.41 -11.34 12.00
C LYS A 167 52.67 -9.96 11.40
N ALA A 168 52.72 -9.86 10.07
CA ALA A 168 52.84 -8.57 9.37
C ALA A 168 51.61 -7.68 9.62
N PHE A 169 50.41 -8.28 9.63
CA PHE A 169 49.16 -7.57 9.93
C PHE A 169 49.06 -7.10 11.38
N SER A 170 49.52 -7.91 12.34
CA SER A 170 49.60 -7.54 13.76
C SER A 170 50.57 -6.39 14.01
N ALA A 171 51.77 -6.42 13.42
CA ALA A 171 52.74 -5.33 13.50
C ALA A 171 52.20 -4.02 12.86
N TYR A 172 51.44 -4.12 11.76
CA TYR A 172 50.76 -2.99 11.12
C TYR A 172 49.71 -2.37 12.04
N LEU A 173 48.88 -3.18 12.70
CA LEU A 173 47.87 -2.72 13.65
C LEU A 173 48.50 -2.05 14.87
N GLU A 174 49.61 -2.56 15.40
CA GLU A 174 50.32 -1.97 16.53
C GLU A 174 50.88 -0.58 16.18
N VAL A 175 51.39 -0.40 14.96
CA VAL A 175 51.87 0.89 14.45
C VAL A 175 50.70 1.86 14.22
N CYS A 176 49.61 1.41 13.60
CA CYS A 176 48.39 2.21 13.41
C CYS A 176 47.81 2.67 14.75
N TYR A 177 47.78 1.78 15.75
CA TYR A 177 47.30 2.10 17.10
C TYR A 177 48.22 3.12 17.78
N LYS A 178 49.55 2.90 17.80
CA LYS A 178 50.51 3.83 18.42
C LYS A 178 50.52 5.21 17.77
N SER A 179 50.49 5.28 16.44
CA SER A 179 50.57 6.56 15.73
C SER A 179 49.26 7.35 15.72
N SER A 180 48.11 6.69 15.60
CA SER A 180 46.80 7.35 15.64
C SER A 180 46.45 7.79 17.05
N PHE A 181 46.75 6.97 18.06
CA PHE A 181 46.49 7.29 19.47
C PHE A 181 47.45 8.36 20.00
N GLN A 182 48.75 8.36 19.62
CA GLN A 182 49.66 9.45 20.02
C GLN A 182 49.33 10.79 19.36
N MET A 183 48.93 10.80 18.07
CA MET A 183 48.49 12.03 17.42
C MET A 183 47.23 12.60 18.07
N TRP A 184 46.28 11.73 18.39
CA TRP A 184 45.03 12.12 19.04
C TRP A 184 45.23 12.54 20.50
N TRP A 185 46.10 11.83 21.24
CA TRP A 185 46.45 12.16 22.62
C TRP A 185 47.23 13.47 22.71
N SER A 186 48.22 13.72 21.83
CA SER A 186 48.91 15.03 21.77
C SER A 186 47.98 16.18 21.37
N ALA A 187 46.93 15.93 20.57
CA ALA A 187 45.94 16.95 20.21
C ALA A 187 45.01 17.31 21.39
N ILE A 188 44.87 16.44 22.37
CA ILE A 188 44.00 16.62 23.55
C ILE A 188 44.80 17.00 24.81
N SER A 189 46.09 16.64 24.87
CA SER A 189 46.94 16.83 26.04
C SER A 189 47.78 18.11 26.03
N ASP A 190 47.63 19.00 25.02
CA ASP A 190 48.17 20.36 25.10
C ASP A 190 47.27 21.18 26.04
N GLU A 191 47.60 21.16 27.33
CA GLU A 191 46.96 21.95 28.41
C GLU A 191 47.23 23.47 28.33
N ASP A 192 47.83 23.98 27.25
CA ASP A 192 48.09 25.41 27.02
C ASP A 192 47.25 26.00 25.86
N TYR A 193 45.93 25.76 25.87
CA TYR A 193 44.95 26.52 25.06
C TYR A 193 44.07 27.42 25.95
N THR A 194 44.69 28.11 26.90
CA THR A 194 44.19 29.39 27.38
C THR A 194 44.92 30.51 26.62
N GLU A 195 44.13 31.34 25.94
CA GLU A 195 44.54 32.56 25.22
C GLU A 195 45.38 32.38 23.93
N ILE A 196 44.69 32.11 22.82
CA ILE A 196 45.08 32.70 21.52
C ILE A 196 43.98 33.68 21.10
N THR A 197 44.27 34.98 21.25
CA THR A 197 43.52 36.04 20.59
C THR A 197 43.76 35.93 19.08
N PHE A 198 42.76 35.47 18.34
CA PHE A 198 42.72 35.64 16.89
C PHE A 198 41.94 36.92 16.56
N ASP A 199 42.55 37.81 15.79
CA ASP A 199 41.99 39.14 15.47
C ASP A 199 40.66 39.09 14.69
N HIS A 200 40.18 37.93 14.25
CA HIS A 200 38.79 37.69 13.83
C HIS A 200 38.33 36.25 14.17
N PRO A 201 37.08 36.04 14.63
CA PRO A 201 36.55 34.70 14.90
C PRO A 201 36.30 33.91 13.60
N PRO A 202 36.59 32.59 13.55
CA PRO A 202 36.33 31.75 12.39
C PRO A 202 34.83 31.49 12.20
N ASN A 203 34.39 31.47 10.94
CA ASN A 203 32.98 31.40 10.56
C ASN A 203 32.39 30.02 10.89
N GLN A 204 31.07 29.97 11.13
CA GLN A 204 30.32 28.78 11.55
C GLN A 204 30.60 27.53 10.68
N GLU A 205 30.77 27.74 9.37
CA GLU A 205 31.01 26.70 8.38
C GLU A 205 32.36 25.98 8.59
N GLN A 206 33.41 26.72 8.98
CA GLN A 206 34.73 26.13 9.29
C GLN A 206 34.73 25.38 10.63
N GLN A 207 33.90 25.81 11.59
CA GLN A 207 33.76 25.12 12.87
C GLN A 207 32.96 23.81 12.73
N ASP A 208 32.00 23.75 11.81
CA ASP A 208 31.21 22.55 11.54
C ASP A 208 31.97 21.53 10.70
N GLU A 209 32.82 21.96 9.74
CA GLU A 209 33.74 21.08 9.00
C GLU A 209 34.76 20.39 9.93
N TRP A 210 35.26 21.08 10.95
CA TRP A 210 36.25 20.49 11.86
C TRP A 210 35.63 19.49 12.84
N LYS A 211 34.37 19.71 13.25
CA LYS A 211 33.61 18.77 14.10
C LYS A 211 33.18 17.50 13.38
N THR A 212 32.89 17.57 12.09
CA THR A 212 32.56 16.39 11.27
C THR A 212 33.80 15.53 11.00
N ALA A 213 34.94 16.17 10.72
CA ALA A 213 36.20 15.48 10.45
C ALA A 213 36.75 14.67 11.65
N ASP A 214 36.57 15.16 12.88
CA ASP A 214 36.97 14.42 14.09
C ASP A 214 36.05 13.24 14.42
N ARG A 215 34.74 13.35 14.13
CA ARG A 215 33.76 12.28 14.36
C ARG A 215 33.93 11.10 13.39
N GLU A 216 34.20 11.35 12.11
CA GLU A 216 34.46 10.27 11.15
C GLU A 216 35.81 9.58 11.40
N SER A 217 36.82 10.34 11.81
CA SER A 217 38.14 9.79 12.17
C SER A 217 38.03 8.82 13.36
N LEU A 218 37.22 9.14 14.37
CA LEU A 218 36.96 8.28 15.54
C LEU A 218 36.14 7.03 15.17
N ARG A 219 35.14 7.18 14.29
CA ARG A 219 34.33 6.06 13.75
C ARG A 219 35.19 5.06 12.98
N HIS A 220 36.10 5.55 12.15
CA HIS A 220 37.01 4.70 11.37
C HIS A 220 38.03 3.96 12.24
N VAL A 221 38.57 4.62 13.28
CA VAL A 221 39.49 3.97 14.23
C VAL A 221 38.79 2.83 14.98
N LEU A 222 37.56 3.06 15.47
CA LEU A 222 36.79 2.05 16.19
C LEU A 222 36.36 0.88 15.29
N TYR A 223 35.97 1.16 14.04
CA TYR A 223 35.64 0.13 13.05
C TYR A 223 36.85 -0.74 12.68
N THR A 224 38.03 -0.11 12.54
CA THR A 224 39.28 -0.81 12.22
C THR A 224 39.75 -1.69 13.39
N ILE A 225 39.57 -1.24 14.64
CA ILE A 225 39.83 -2.04 15.85
C ILE A 225 38.87 -3.24 15.93
N GLY A 226 37.58 -3.05 15.61
CA GLY A 226 36.60 -4.14 15.58
C GLY A 226 36.93 -5.23 14.55
N LEU A 227 37.36 -4.84 13.35
CA LEU A 227 37.80 -5.77 12.31
C LEU A 227 39.10 -6.49 12.69
N ALA A 228 40.05 -5.80 13.31
CA ALA A 228 41.30 -6.39 13.80
C ALA A 228 41.05 -7.48 14.87
N ILE A 229 40.17 -7.20 15.83
CA ILE A 229 39.79 -8.16 16.87
C ILE A 229 39.09 -9.38 16.24
N ARG A 230 38.20 -9.17 15.26
CA ARG A 230 37.52 -10.23 14.53
C ARG A 230 38.50 -11.14 13.76
N SER A 231 39.47 -10.57 13.04
CA SER A 231 40.48 -11.35 12.29
C SER A 231 41.43 -12.12 13.22
N CYS A 232 41.83 -11.53 14.35
CA CYS A 232 42.64 -12.20 15.38
C CYS A 232 41.91 -13.39 16.02
N LEU A 233 40.60 -13.27 16.26
CA LEU A 233 39.76 -14.35 16.82
C LEU A 233 39.50 -15.48 15.81
N ILE A 234 39.49 -15.18 14.51
CA ILE A 234 39.33 -16.17 13.44
C ILE A 234 40.59 -17.04 13.28
N ALA A 235 41.79 -16.47 13.51
CA ALA A 235 43.07 -17.17 13.31
C ALA A 235 43.40 -18.28 14.35
N ARG A 236 42.61 -18.40 15.44
CA ARG A 236 42.72 -19.42 16.51
C ARG A 236 44.13 -19.62 17.10
N ASP A 237 44.97 -18.59 17.15
CA ASP A 237 46.31 -18.67 17.73
C ASP A 237 46.31 -18.20 19.20
N VAL A 238 46.79 -19.05 20.11
CA VAL A 238 46.64 -18.89 21.57
C VAL A 238 47.46 -17.71 22.12
N GLU A 239 48.53 -17.30 21.42
CA GLU A 239 49.38 -16.17 21.83
C GLU A 239 48.66 -14.81 21.72
N VAL A 240 47.66 -14.67 20.84
CA VAL A 240 46.98 -13.38 20.61
C VAL A 240 45.93 -13.08 21.70
N ILE A 241 45.37 -14.11 22.33
CA ILE A 241 44.47 -13.97 23.49
C ILE A 241 45.22 -13.37 24.70
N GLY A 242 46.51 -13.66 24.85
CA GLY A 242 47.35 -13.07 25.90
C GLY A 242 47.54 -11.56 25.75
N VAL A 243 47.64 -11.05 24.51
CA VAL A 243 47.76 -9.60 24.23
C VAL A 243 46.45 -8.87 24.55
N LEU A 244 45.30 -9.50 24.31
CA LEU A 244 43.98 -8.95 24.66
C LEU A 244 43.77 -8.87 26.18
N GLN A 245 44.28 -9.85 26.95
CA GLN A 245 44.26 -9.81 28.41
C GLN A 245 45.20 -8.73 28.99
N GLU A 246 46.34 -8.46 28.33
CA GLU A 246 47.22 -7.35 28.70
C GLU A 246 46.59 -5.97 28.46
N LEU A 247 45.70 -5.86 27.47
CA LEU A 247 44.90 -4.66 27.20
C LEU A 247 43.78 -4.45 28.22
N GLU A 248 43.10 -5.53 28.66
CA GLU A 248 42.15 -5.47 29.79
C GLU A 248 42.85 -5.05 31.09
N ALA A 249 44.06 -5.54 31.37
CA ALA A 249 44.80 -5.20 32.57
C ALA A 249 45.19 -3.71 32.68
N LYS A 250 45.20 -2.96 31.57
CA LYS A 250 45.44 -1.51 31.54
C LYS A 250 44.18 -0.64 31.68
N GLN A 251 42.99 -1.24 31.88
CA GLN A 251 41.72 -0.55 32.17
C GLN A 251 41.62 0.06 33.59
N ALA A 252 42.73 0.37 34.26
CA ALA A 252 42.73 1.06 35.56
C ALA A 252 42.58 2.60 35.45
N ILE A 253 42.44 3.15 34.24
CA ILE A 253 42.41 4.61 34.00
C ILE A 253 40.97 5.19 33.97
N LEU A 254 39.94 4.35 34.00
CA LEU A 254 38.53 4.77 34.11
C LEU A 254 38.05 5.06 35.55
N ALA A 255 38.98 5.34 36.47
CA ALA A 255 38.69 5.66 37.88
C ALA A 255 38.35 7.13 38.15
N ARG A 256 38.06 7.95 37.13
CA ARG A 256 37.42 9.27 37.30
C ARG A 256 36.16 9.34 36.46
N ARG A 257 35.18 8.55 36.91
CA ARG A 257 33.87 8.33 36.28
C ARG A 257 32.99 9.58 36.25
N ASP A 258 33.22 10.54 37.16
CA ASP A 258 32.34 11.69 37.32
C ASP A 258 32.69 12.84 36.36
N LEU A 259 33.97 13.02 35.99
CA LEU A 259 34.38 14.06 35.03
C LEU A 259 34.02 13.69 33.58
N ALA A 260 34.01 12.39 33.25
CA ALA A 260 33.59 11.89 31.94
C ALA A 260 32.07 11.95 31.76
N LEU A 261 31.29 11.69 32.82
CA LEU A 261 29.83 11.84 32.78
C LEU A 261 29.41 13.32 32.67
N ASP A 262 30.13 14.23 33.34
CA ASP A 262 29.84 15.67 33.26
C ASP A 262 30.26 16.29 31.91
N LEU A 263 31.28 15.73 31.23
CA LEU A 263 31.62 16.11 29.86
C LEU A 263 30.71 15.47 28.80
N LEU A 264 30.13 14.29 29.06
CA LEU A 264 29.16 13.61 28.17
C LEU A 264 27.72 14.12 28.31
N THR A 265 27.39 14.78 29.42
CA THR A 265 26.08 15.43 29.62
C THR A 265 26.03 16.85 29.05
N LEU A 266 27.18 17.43 28.72
CA LEU A 266 27.30 18.63 27.92
C LEU A 266 27.57 18.25 26.45
N ASN A 267 26.47 18.08 25.70
CA ASN A 267 26.40 18.23 24.25
C ASN A 267 26.77 17.04 23.33
N THR A 268 26.17 15.85 23.53
CA THR A 268 26.20 14.81 22.49
C THR A 268 24.87 14.07 22.29
N ASP A 269 24.36 14.15 21.05
CA ASP A 269 23.18 13.50 20.47
C ASP A 269 23.22 11.96 20.41
N HIS A 270 22.03 11.39 20.21
CA HIS A 270 21.56 10.00 20.09
C HIS A 270 22.50 8.89 19.55
N ASP A 271 23.57 9.18 18.80
CA ASP A 271 24.35 8.16 18.06
C ASP A 271 25.37 7.38 18.89
N GLY A 272 25.86 7.94 20.00
CA GLY A 272 26.90 7.29 20.83
C GLY A 272 26.41 6.03 21.55
N ARG A 273 25.14 6.02 22.00
CA ARG A 273 24.53 4.90 22.74
C ARG A 273 24.26 3.68 21.85
N LEU A 274 24.02 3.91 20.56
CA LEU A 274 23.74 2.86 19.57
C LEU A 274 24.96 1.97 19.30
N MET A 275 26.16 2.57 19.27
CA MET A 275 27.43 1.87 19.00
C MET A 275 27.86 0.95 20.16
N GLU A 276 27.68 1.37 21.41
CA GLU A 276 27.98 0.54 22.58
C GLU A 276 27.05 -0.68 22.65
N PHE A 277 25.77 -0.51 22.30
CA PHE A 277 24.79 -1.60 22.27
C PHE A 277 25.07 -2.62 21.15
N MET A 278 25.43 -2.16 19.95
CA MET A 278 25.74 -3.05 18.82
C MET A 278 27.00 -3.89 19.05
N ASN A 279 28.03 -3.32 19.69
CA ASN A 279 29.25 -4.05 20.04
C ASN A 279 28.98 -5.13 21.11
N LEU A 280 28.10 -4.85 22.08
CA LEU A 280 27.71 -5.81 23.12
C LEU A 280 26.90 -6.98 22.55
N VAL A 281 25.99 -6.72 21.61
CA VAL A 281 25.18 -7.77 20.96
C VAL A 281 26.03 -8.66 20.04
N GLN A 282 27.01 -8.10 19.32
CA GLN A 282 27.95 -8.90 18.52
C GLN A 282 28.88 -9.76 19.39
N ALA A 283 29.33 -9.24 20.55
CA ALA A 283 30.12 -10.01 21.51
C ALA A 283 29.33 -11.20 22.09
N ILE A 284 28.03 -11.01 22.37
CA ILE A 284 27.13 -12.07 22.87
C ILE A 284 26.83 -13.10 21.77
N HIS A 285 26.64 -12.66 20.52
CA HIS A 285 26.45 -13.55 19.36
C HIS A 285 27.66 -14.49 19.14
N PHE A 286 28.88 -14.00 19.36
CA PHE A 286 30.09 -14.81 19.23
C PHE A 286 30.30 -15.72 20.46
N ALA A 287 30.02 -15.24 21.67
CA ALA A 287 30.12 -16.03 22.90
C ALA A 287 29.11 -17.19 22.98
N LEU A 288 27.96 -17.07 22.31
CA LEU A 288 26.96 -18.14 22.20
C LEU A 288 27.34 -19.20 21.13
N LYS A 289 28.23 -18.88 20.18
CA LYS A 289 28.73 -19.80 19.15
C LYS A 289 29.90 -20.68 19.61
N THR A 290 30.61 -20.28 20.65
CA THR A 290 31.63 -21.08 21.32
C THR A 290 31.04 -21.62 22.62
N GLU A 291 31.12 -22.92 22.91
CA GLU A 291 30.55 -23.57 24.12
C GLU A 291 31.09 -23.00 25.45
N VAL A 292 30.72 -21.76 25.80
CA VAL A 292 31.08 -21.09 27.05
C VAL A 292 29.80 -20.51 27.67
N GLY A 293 28.78 -21.37 27.83
CA GLY A 293 27.47 -21.02 28.37
C GLY A 293 27.47 -20.52 29.82
N ALA A 294 28.58 -20.67 30.56
CA ALA A 294 28.64 -20.31 31.98
C ALA A 294 28.92 -18.81 32.25
N SER A 295 29.47 -18.06 31.28
CA SER A 295 29.81 -16.64 31.51
C SER A 295 28.67 -15.67 31.16
N VAL A 296 27.79 -16.05 30.21
CA VAL A 296 26.67 -15.21 29.73
C VAL A 296 25.62 -14.97 30.83
N ALA A 297 25.38 -15.96 31.69
CA ALA A 297 24.43 -15.86 32.79
C ALA A 297 24.80 -14.79 33.84
N LYS A 298 26.09 -14.45 33.99
CA LYS A 298 26.55 -13.39 34.91
C LYS A 298 26.35 -11.98 34.35
N SER A 299 26.16 -11.83 33.05
CA SER A 299 26.05 -10.53 32.37
C SER A 299 24.61 -10.07 32.13
N LEU A 300 23.63 -10.97 32.28
CA LEU A 300 22.19 -10.69 32.11
C LEU A 300 21.66 -9.51 32.96
N PRO A 301 22.07 -9.32 34.23
CA PRO A 301 21.60 -8.19 35.05
C PRO A 301 22.07 -6.81 34.55
N LEU A 302 23.24 -6.76 33.89
CA LEU A 302 23.79 -5.54 33.27
C LEU A 302 22.99 -5.16 32.01
N LEU A 303 22.58 -6.16 31.24
CA LEU A 303 21.77 -6.02 30.03
C LEU A 303 20.36 -5.49 30.35
N SER A 304 19.75 -6.01 31.42
CA SER A 304 18.46 -5.52 31.93
C SER A 304 18.50 -4.06 32.39
N ARG A 305 19.62 -3.61 32.97
CA ARG A 305 19.78 -2.21 33.42
C ARG A 305 20.06 -1.23 32.28
N CYS A 306 20.78 -1.63 31.24
CA CYS A 306 21.00 -0.79 30.06
C CYS A 306 19.71 -0.62 29.25
N LEU A 307 18.95 -1.70 29.08
CA LEU A 307 17.65 -1.68 28.39
C LEU A 307 16.60 -0.84 29.11
N ALA A 308 16.63 -0.78 30.45
CA ALA A 308 15.73 0.06 31.24
C ALA A 308 15.96 1.58 31.06
N THR A 309 17.05 2.00 30.40
CA THR A 309 17.41 3.42 30.20
C THR A 309 17.33 3.89 28.74
N CYS A 310 16.99 2.99 27.81
CA CYS A 310 16.87 3.30 26.38
C CYS A 310 15.44 3.72 26.01
N THR A 311 15.28 4.71 25.13
CA THR A 311 13.94 5.12 24.69
C THR A 311 13.40 4.13 23.63
N PRO A 312 12.08 3.98 23.49
CA PRO A 312 11.48 3.06 22.52
C PRO A 312 11.88 3.33 21.06
N HIS A 313 12.13 4.59 20.72
CA HIS A 313 12.58 5.02 19.40
C HIS A 313 13.99 4.48 19.08
N ASP A 314 14.90 4.51 20.06
CA ASP A 314 16.28 4.02 19.87
C ASP A 314 16.30 2.49 19.67
N MET A 315 15.39 1.74 20.31
CA MET A 315 15.28 0.29 20.12
C MET A 315 14.71 -0.08 18.74
N PHE A 316 13.76 0.71 18.21
CA PHE A 316 13.17 0.48 16.89
C PHE A 316 14.17 0.74 15.75
N VAL A 317 14.93 1.84 15.82
CA VAL A 317 15.98 2.16 14.83
C VAL A 317 17.10 1.12 14.85
N THR A 318 17.46 0.60 16.02
CA THR A 318 18.47 -0.46 16.16
C THR A 318 17.99 -1.78 15.54
N TYR A 319 16.72 -2.14 15.72
CA TYR A 319 16.13 -3.35 15.13
C TYR A 319 16.03 -3.25 13.60
N ALA A 320 15.64 -2.08 13.08
CA ALA A 320 15.60 -1.80 11.64
C ALA A 320 17.00 -1.80 10.98
N ASN A 321 18.01 -1.31 11.69
CA ASN A 321 19.40 -1.35 11.23
C ASN A 321 20.02 -2.75 11.32
N MET A 322 19.60 -3.61 12.26
CA MET A 322 20.02 -5.02 12.29
C MET A 322 19.50 -5.82 11.10
N LEU A 323 18.26 -5.58 10.68
CA LEU A 323 17.65 -6.28 9.55
C LEU A 323 18.27 -5.87 8.21
N SER A 324 18.69 -4.61 8.07
CA SER A 324 19.28 -4.07 6.83
C SER A 324 20.74 -4.48 6.59
N TYR A 325 21.46 -4.99 7.60
CA TYR A 325 22.85 -5.44 7.47
C TYR A 325 23.05 -6.97 7.49
N SER A 326 21.97 -7.76 7.50
CA SER A 326 22.07 -9.22 7.61
C SER A 326 21.98 -9.93 6.25
N SER A 327 22.94 -10.80 5.95
CA SER A 327 22.82 -11.80 4.89
C SER A 327 21.80 -12.87 5.30
N SER A 328 21.09 -13.47 4.33
CA SER A 328 19.90 -14.31 4.57
C SER A 328 20.10 -15.47 5.56
N SER A 329 21.34 -15.92 5.76
CA SER A 329 21.69 -16.99 6.70
C SER A 329 21.46 -16.66 8.19
N MET A 330 21.39 -15.39 8.58
CA MET A 330 21.19 -15.01 10.00
C MET A 330 19.72 -15.11 10.43
N VAL A 331 18.80 -14.83 9.50
CA VAL A 331 17.35 -14.99 9.70
C VAL A 331 16.98 -16.46 9.73
N ASP A 332 17.59 -17.28 8.86
CA ASP A 332 17.37 -18.72 8.82
C ASP A 332 17.87 -19.44 10.11
N PHE A 333 18.94 -18.95 10.74
CA PHE A 333 19.47 -19.53 11.98
C PHE A 333 18.68 -19.12 13.24
N LEU A 334 18.20 -17.87 13.32
CA LEU A 334 17.33 -17.40 14.42
C LEU A 334 15.99 -18.15 14.47
N LEU A 335 15.55 -18.69 13.34
CA LEU A 335 14.36 -19.52 13.24
C LEU A 335 14.61 -21.00 13.58
N SER A 336 15.87 -21.45 13.71
CA SER A 336 16.16 -22.88 13.71
C SER A 336 16.30 -23.58 15.06
N GLU A 337 16.79 -22.99 16.18
CA GLU A 337 16.79 -23.70 17.49
C GLU A 337 16.77 -22.81 18.75
N GLU A 338 16.13 -23.37 19.81
CA GLU A 338 15.91 -22.94 21.20
C GLU A 338 14.92 -21.78 21.51
N THR A 339 13.70 -22.20 21.88
CA THR A 339 12.48 -21.44 22.16
C THR A 339 12.50 -20.53 23.40
N ALA A 340 13.46 -20.70 24.33
CA ALA A 340 13.41 -20.03 25.64
C ALA A 340 13.80 -18.54 25.59
N PHE A 341 14.76 -18.16 24.73
CA PHE A 341 15.19 -16.76 24.60
C PHE A 341 14.17 -15.92 23.83
N LEU A 342 13.57 -16.49 22.77
CA LEU A 342 12.49 -15.84 22.02
C LEU A 342 11.24 -15.64 22.89
N GLU A 343 10.88 -16.62 23.73
CA GLU A 343 9.77 -16.47 24.67
C GLU A 343 10.04 -15.39 25.73
N PHE A 344 11.26 -15.28 26.26
CA PHE A 344 11.64 -14.23 27.20
C PHE A 344 11.59 -12.83 26.55
N LEU A 345 12.12 -12.70 25.34
CA LEU A 345 12.12 -11.45 24.58
C LEU A 345 10.70 -11.02 24.20
N ILE A 346 9.84 -11.95 23.79
CA ILE A 346 8.43 -11.68 23.46
C ILE A 346 7.63 -11.31 24.72
N LYS A 347 7.86 -11.97 25.86
CA LYS A 347 7.22 -11.60 27.14
C LYS A 347 7.64 -10.22 27.61
N TYR A 348 8.91 -9.89 27.50
CA TYR A 348 9.45 -8.60 27.92
C TYR A 348 9.03 -7.46 26.98
N LEU A 349 8.98 -7.71 25.66
CA LEU A 349 8.46 -6.76 24.67
C LEU A 349 6.95 -6.53 24.85
N ARG A 350 6.17 -7.56 25.20
CA ARG A 350 4.74 -7.38 25.58
C ARG A 350 4.59 -6.55 26.85
N PHE A 351 5.41 -6.80 27.86
CA PHE A 351 5.39 -6.02 29.11
C PHE A 351 5.77 -4.55 28.88
N ALA A 352 6.77 -4.27 28.04
CA ALA A 352 7.17 -2.91 27.67
C ALA A 352 6.15 -2.20 26.75
N LEU A 353 5.44 -2.94 25.89
CA LEU A 353 4.35 -2.41 25.05
C LEU A 353 3.08 -2.09 25.86
N GLU A 354 2.84 -2.80 26.96
CA GLU A 354 1.73 -2.50 27.88
C GLU A 354 1.98 -1.23 28.71
N ASP A 355 3.22 -0.97 29.14
CA ASP A 355 3.61 0.26 29.85
C ASP A 355 3.71 1.50 28.92
N MET A 356 3.96 1.31 27.61
CA MET A 356 4.05 2.40 26.63
C MET A 356 2.71 3.04 26.24
N LYS A 357 1.57 2.42 26.57
CA LYS A 357 0.23 2.98 26.26
C LYS A 357 -0.09 4.26 27.05
N GLY A 358 0.72 4.64 28.05
CA GLY A 358 0.47 5.80 28.90
C GLY A 358 1.23 7.10 28.55
N LEU A 359 2.15 7.10 27.58
CA LEU A 359 3.15 8.19 27.42
C LEU A 359 3.27 8.82 26.02
N THR A 360 2.42 8.46 25.05
CA THR A 360 2.49 8.98 23.68
C THR A 360 1.49 10.09 23.37
N ASP A 361 1.52 11.20 24.12
CA ASP A 361 0.60 12.35 23.89
C ASP A 361 1.28 13.68 23.52
N THR A 362 2.61 13.77 23.39
CA THR A 362 3.26 15.10 23.19
C THR A 362 4.28 15.24 22.07
N CYS A 363 4.66 14.18 21.34
CA CYS A 363 5.66 14.29 20.25
C CYS A 363 5.18 13.84 18.85
N LEU A 364 3.93 13.43 18.67
CA LEU A 364 3.38 13.01 17.38
C LEU A 364 2.70 14.14 16.56
N SER A 365 2.73 15.39 17.02
CA SER A 365 1.89 16.45 16.43
C SER A 365 2.42 17.10 15.14
N ARG A 366 3.41 16.53 14.43
CA ARG A 366 3.94 17.12 13.18
C ARG A 366 4.32 16.18 12.03
N CYS A 367 4.00 14.89 12.13
CA CYS A 367 4.06 13.98 10.97
C CYS A 367 2.63 13.52 10.67
N ILE A 368 2.22 13.68 9.41
CA ILE A 368 0.88 13.34 8.92
C ILE A 368 0.58 11.88 9.28
N ASP A 369 -0.38 11.66 10.19
CA ASP A 369 -0.85 10.35 10.62
C ASP A 369 -1.49 9.60 9.43
N ILE A 370 -0.76 8.64 8.87
CA ILE A 370 -1.21 7.78 7.77
C ILE A 370 -2.28 6.77 8.27
N ASP A 371 -2.25 6.41 9.55
CA ASP A 371 -3.23 5.49 10.18
C ASP A 371 -4.63 6.13 10.35
N GLU A 372 -4.75 7.46 10.48
CA GLU A 372 -6.06 8.12 10.59
C GLU A 372 -6.76 8.26 9.22
N ILE A 373 -6.00 8.21 8.13
CA ILE A 373 -6.51 8.16 6.74
C ILE A 373 -7.05 6.76 6.41
N GLU A 374 -6.60 5.70 7.09
CA GLU A 374 -7.10 4.32 6.88
C GLU A 374 -8.60 4.20 7.14
N THR A 375 -9.12 4.96 8.09
CA THR A 375 -10.44 4.75 8.67
C THR A 375 -11.58 5.43 7.85
N MET A 376 -11.25 6.17 6.79
CA MET A 376 -12.03 7.30 6.24
C MET A 376 -13.41 7.07 5.59
N LEU A 377 -13.92 5.83 5.46
CA LEU A 377 -15.14 5.45 4.70
C LEU A 377 -15.72 4.06 5.10
N ARG A 378 -15.55 3.56 6.34
CA ARG A 378 -16.05 2.20 6.70
C ARG A 378 -17.59 2.18 6.59
N SER A 379 -18.13 1.21 5.85
CA SER A 379 -19.46 1.24 5.24
C SER A 379 -20.60 1.51 6.22
N CYS A 380 -21.06 2.76 6.23
CA CYS A 380 -22.23 3.22 6.97
C CYS A 380 -23.36 3.58 5.98
N GLY A 381 -24.60 3.57 6.43
CA GLY A 381 -25.76 3.96 5.63
C GLY A 381 -26.27 5.33 6.05
N ILE A 382 -26.41 6.27 5.11
CA ILE A 382 -27.16 7.51 5.31
C ILE A 382 -28.49 7.40 4.58
N PHE A 383 -29.56 7.83 5.24
CA PHE A 383 -30.85 8.04 4.60
C PHE A 383 -31.52 9.30 5.15
N GLY A 384 -32.01 10.17 4.29
CA GLY A 384 -32.74 11.38 4.65
C GLY A 384 -33.99 11.53 3.79
N ILE A 385 -35.03 12.14 4.35
CA ILE A 385 -36.28 12.39 3.66
C ILE A 385 -36.76 13.81 3.98
N GLN A 386 -37.21 14.51 2.96
CA GLN A 386 -37.96 15.76 3.09
C GLN A 386 -39.23 15.65 2.26
N THR A 387 -40.37 15.89 2.91
CA THR A 387 -41.65 16.05 2.23
C THR A 387 -41.98 17.53 2.19
N TYR A 388 -42.47 18.02 1.04
CA TYR A 388 -42.88 19.40 0.88
C TYR A 388 -44.24 19.47 0.19
N LEU A 389 -45.19 20.17 0.83
CA LEU A 389 -46.60 20.28 0.41
C LEU A 389 -47.32 18.94 0.22
N ILE A 390 -46.92 17.92 0.98
CA ILE A 390 -47.54 16.60 0.98
C ILE A 390 -47.91 16.26 2.41
N GLU A 391 -49.22 16.19 2.68
CA GLU A 391 -49.70 15.79 4.00
C GLU A 391 -49.33 14.32 4.27
N ARG A 392 -48.43 14.12 5.22
CA ARG A 392 -48.00 12.80 5.69
C ARG A 392 -48.13 12.72 7.20
N ASP A 393 -48.48 11.54 7.69
CA ASP A 393 -48.39 11.26 9.12
C ASP A 393 -46.93 11.02 9.52
N ARG A 394 -46.63 11.22 10.81
CA ARG A 394 -45.30 10.96 11.35
C ARG A 394 -44.91 9.48 11.16
N LYS A 395 -45.89 8.57 11.22
CA LYS A 395 -45.71 7.14 10.97
C LYS A 395 -45.06 6.88 9.60
N TYR A 396 -45.55 7.51 8.54
CA TYR A 396 -44.99 7.37 7.19
C TYR A 396 -43.51 7.74 7.14
N ILE A 397 -43.12 8.85 7.76
CA ILE A 397 -41.71 9.30 7.79
C ILE A 397 -40.85 8.33 8.60
N VAL A 398 -41.32 7.88 9.76
CA VAL A 398 -40.61 6.89 10.58
C VAL A 398 -40.43 5.57 9.82
N ASP A 399 -41.48 5.07 9.18
CA ASP A 399 -41.41 3.83 8.41
C ASP A 399 -40.51 3.97 7.18
N ALA A 400 -40.56 5.10 6.47
CA ALA A 400 -39.66 5.38 5.34
C ALA A 400 -38.19 5.41 5.79
N LEU A 401 -37.87 6.09 6.89
CA LEU A 401 -36.52 6.12 7.45
C LEU A 401 -36.04 4.72 7.87
N LEU A 402 -36.88 3.96 8.59
CA LEU A 402 -36.53 2.61 9.05
C LEU A 402 -36.39 1.62 7.90
N ASN A 403 -37.23 1.71 6.87
CA ASN A 403 -37.14 0.87 5.68
C ASN A 403 -35.89 1.22 4.87
N GLY A 404 -35.60 2.51 4.68
CA GLY A 404 -34.36 2.99 4.08
C GLY A 404 -33.13 2.45 4.80
N LEU A 405 -33.09 2.51 6.13
CA LEU A 405 -32.01 1.90 6.93
C LEU A 405 -31.92 0.39 6.77
N ALA A 406 -33.04 -0.33 6.73
CA ALA A 406 -33.04 -1.77 6.50
C ALA A 406 -32.44 -2.14 5.14
N ARG A 407 -32.62 -1.30 4.11
CA ARG A 407 -31.96 -1.45 2.80
C ARG A 407 -30.45 -1.16 2.83
N LEU A 408 -29.97 -0.46 3.85
CA LEU A 408 -28.55 -0.10 4.04
C LEU A 408 -27.87 -0.93 5.14
N GLU A 409 -28.58 -1.84 5.81
CA GLU A 409 -28.04 -2.66 6.92
C GLU A 409 -26.89 -3.58 6.47
N TYR A 410 -26.85 -3.95 5.18
CA TYR A 410 -25.73 -4.71 4.60
C TYR A 410 -24.41 -3.91 4.55
N ARG A 411 -24.49 -2.56 4.64
CA ARG A 411 -23.33 -1.68 4.73
C ARG A 411 -22.82 -1.63 6.17
N GLY A 412 -23.69 -1.42 7.16
CA GLY A 412 -23.32 -1.37 8.58
C GLY A 412 -24.46 -1.75 9.52
N TYR A 413 -24.14 -2.44 10.62
CA TYR A 413 -25.13 -3.03 11.53
C TYR A 413 -24.73 -3.00 13.02
N ASP A 414 -23.66 -2.29 13.40
CA ASP A 414 -23.21 -2.21 14.80
C ASP A 414 -24.17 -1.37 15.64
N SER A 415 -24.72 -0.30 15.05
CA SER A 415 -25.76 0.51 15.66
C SER A 415 -26.55 1.32 14.62
N ALA A 416 -27.71 1.83 15.02
CA ALA A 416 -28.56 2.65 14.16
C ALA A 416 -29.27 3.75 14.94
N GLY A 417 -29.65 4.82 14.24
CA GLY A 417 -30.46 5.88 14.83
C GLY A 417 -31.15 6.74 13.78
N LEU A 418 -32.11 7.53 14.23
CA LEU A 418 -32.83 8.50 13.40
C LEU A 418 -33.25 9.73 14.20
N CYS A 419 -33.54 10.82 13.50
CA CYS A 419 -34.20 11.98 14.08
C CYS A 419 -35.30 12.52 13.17
N ILE A 420 -36.35 13.06 13.80
CA ILE A 420 -37.57 13.57 13.18
C ILE A 420 -38.04 14.83 13.90
N ASP A 421 -38.93 15.59 13.25
CA ASP A 421 -39.58 16.74 13.87
C ASP A 421 -40.57 16.31 14.97
N GLY A 422 -40.43 16.96 16.14
CA GLY A 422 -41.28 16.81 17.31
C GLY A 422 -42.54 17.68 17.23
N ASP A 423 -43.18 17.91 18.37
CA ASP A 423 -44.50 18.56 18.36
C ASP A 423 -44.47 20.09 18.43
N ASN A 424 -43.42 20.65 19.05
CA ASN A 424 -43.24 22.07 19.31
C ASN A 424 -41.87 22.57 18.78
N ASP A 425 -41.61 22.41 17.49
CA ASP A 425 -40.36 22.79 16.80
C ASP A 425 -39.07 22.18 17.39
N GLU A 426 -39.22 21.11 18.19
CA GLU A 426 -38.12 20.32 18.74
C GLU A 426 -37.72 19.19 17.78
N THR A 427 -36.50 18.67 17.93
CA THR A 427 -36.07 17.45 17.22
C THR A 427 -36.05 16.25 18.16
N LEU A 428 -36.82 15.22 17.81
CA LEU A 428 -36.83 13.92 18.49
C LEU A 428 -35.73 13.04 17.91
N VAL A 429 -34.97 12.36 18.78
CA VAL A 429 -33.81 11.55 18.41
C VAL A 429 -33.94 10.17 19.04
N TYR A 430 -33.80 9.12 18.23
CA TYR A 430 -33.79 7.72 18.67
C TYR A 430 -32.51 7.05 18.21
N ARG A 431 -31.83 6.35 19.13
CA ARG A 431 -30.56 5.68 18.89
C ARG A 431 -30.55 4.35 19.62
N GLU A 432 -30.05 3.30 18.96
CA GLU A 432 -30.02 1.96 19.53
C GLU A 432 -28.76 1.21 19.06
N VAL A 433 -28.24 0.31 19.90
CA VAL A 433 -27.11 -0.56 19.54
C VAL A 433 -27.61 -1.84 18.87
N GLY A 434 -26.90 -2.28 17.84
CA GLY A 434 -27.23 -3.43 17.01
C GLY A 434 -28.07 -3.08 15.79
N LYS A 435 -28.82 -4.08 15.31
CA LYS A 435 -29.56 -4.05 14.05
C LYS A 435 -30.73 -3.07 14.04
N VAL A 436 -31.19 -2.69 12.86
CA VAL A 436 -32.30 -1.74 12.65
C VAL A 436 -33.61 -2.22 13.29
N VAL A 437 -33.78 -3.54 13.42
CA VAL A 437 -34.94 -4.14 14.13
C VAL A 437 -35.01 -3.71 15.60
N ASN A 438 -33.86 -3.54 16.27
CA ASN A 438 -33.82 -3.06 17.65
C ASN A 438 -34.31 -1.61 17.73
N LEU A 439 -33.84 -0.75 16.82
CA LEU A 439 -34.28 0.65 16.72
C LEU A 439 -35.80 0.74 16.49
N ARG A 440 -36.36 -0.11 15.60
CA ARG A 440 -37.81 -0.20 15.37
C ARG A 440 -38.56 -0.57 16.65
N ALA A 441 -38.04 -1.52 17.43
CA ALA A 441 -38.65 -1.92 18.70
C ALA A 441 -38.57 -0.82 19.76
N THR A 442 -37.51 -0.02 19.79
CA THR A 442 -37.34 1.10 20.72
C THR A 442 -38.32 2.23 20.44
N ILE A 443 -38.52 2.59 19.16
CA ILE A 443 -39.51 3.61 18.76
C ILE A 443 -40.93 3.13 19.07
N ALA A 444 -41.24 1.85 18.83
CA ALA A 444 -42.57 1.30 19.10
C ALA A 444 -42.93 1.27 20.61
N LYS A 445 -41.95 1.32 21.50
CA LYS A 445 -42.16 1.36 22.96
C LYS A 445 -42.41 2.77 23.51
N ASP A 446 -42.15 3.81 22.72
CA ASP A 446 -42.32 5.18 23.18
C ASP A 446 -43.79 5.61 23.15
N ALA A 447 -44.47 5.44 24.30
CA ALA A 447 -45.87 5.79 24.47
C ALA A 447 -46.16 7.31 24.36
N LYS A 448 -45.13 8.17 24.38
CA LYS A 448 -45.27 9.62 24.24
C LYS A 448 -45.27 10.08 22.78
N LEU A 449 -44.86 9.22 21.85
CA LEU A 449 -44.77 9.55 20.44
C LEU A 449 -46.14 9.45 19.77
N ASN A 450 -46.74 10.59 19.42
CA ASN A 450 -47.95 10.59 18.58
C ASN A 450 -47.57 10.33 17.11
N LEU A 451 -47.84 9.12 16.63
CA LEU A 451 -47.55 8.68 15.26
C LEU A 451 -48.56 9.18 14.22
N ASP A 452 -49.77 9.55 14.66
CA ASP A 452 -50.88 9.95 13.78
C ASP A 452 -50.87 11.46 13.45
N LYS A 453 -49.94 12.22 14.05
CA LYS A 453 -49.80 13.65 13.76
C LYS A 453 -49.36 13.86 12.32
N THR A 454 -50.05 14.74 11.61
CA THR A 454 -49.74 15.07 10.21
C THR A 454 -48.92 16.35 10.07
N PHE A 455 -48.07 16.37 9.05
CA PHE A 455 -47.23 17.49 8.69
C PHE A 455 -47.34 17.76 7.18
N MET A 456 -47.36 19.03 6.79
CA MET A 456 -47.30 19.45 5.38
C MET A 456 -45.86 19.49 4.85
N VAL A 457 -44.93 19.82 5.73
CA VAL A 457 -43.49 19.82 5.49
C VAL A 457 -42.84 19.11 6.67
N GLN A 458 -42.05 18.08 6.39
CA GLN A 458 -41.34 17.35 7.43
C GLN A 458 -39.97 16.93 6.93
N CYS A 459 -38.97 17.02 7.82
CA CYS A 459 -37.62 16.57 7.55
C CYS A 459 -37.23 15.44 8.52
N GLY A 460 -36.55 14.43 8.00
CA GLY A 460 -36.03 13.33 8.78
C GLY A 460 -34.68 12.87 8.25
N MET A 461 -33.82 12.39 9.15
CA MET A 461 -32.59 11.71 8.76
C MET A 461 -32.36 10.50 9.65
N ALA A 462 -31.68 9.51 9.10
CA ALA A 462 -31.39 8.24 9.72
C ALA A 462 -30.01 7.75 9.31
N HIS A 463 -29.40 6.95 10.17
CA HIS A 463 -28.06 6.41 9.97
C HIS A 463 -27.92 4.98 10.49
N THR A 464 -27.20 4.15 9.74
CA THR A 464 -26.62 2.89 10.23
C THR A 464 -25.11 3.04 10.32
N ARG A 465 -24.56 2.69 11.47
CA ARG A 465 -23.14 2.90 11.80
C ARG A 465 -22.39 1.58 11.85
N TRP A 466 -21.19 1.60 11.29
CA TRP A 466 -20.09 0.68 11.55
C TRP A 466 -19.04 1.46 12.35
N ALA A 467 -18.74 1.02 13.57
CA ALA A 467 -17.97 1.86 14.49
C ALA A 467 -16.49 2.00 14.07
N THR A 468 -16.08 3.23 13.77
CA THR A 468 -14.69 3.61 13.46
C THR A 468 -13.98 4.19 14.70
N HIS A 469 -14.56 5.25 15.28
CA HIS A 469 -14.10 5.91 16.49
C HIS A 469 -15.05 5.65 17.67
N GLY A 470 -14.52 5.15 18.78
CA GLY A 470 -15.30 4.81 19.97
C GLY A 470 -16.16 3.55 19.81
N PRO A 471 -16.40 2.79 20.90
CA PRO A 471 -17.11 1.52 20.83
C PRO A 471 -18.58 1.71 20.43
N PRO A 472 -19.21 0.69 19.82
CA PRO A 472 -20.66 0.68 19.59
C PRO A 472 -21.42 0.93 20.90
N SER A 473 -22.02 2.11 21.01
CA SER A 473 -22.76 2.56 22.19
C SER A 473 -23.78 3.62 21.79
N VAL A 474 -24.87 3.75 22.54
CA VAL A 474 -25.96 4.69 22.23
C VAL A 474 -25.46 6.14 22.08
N ARG A 475 -24.45 6.53 22.86
CA ARG A 475 -23.81 7.86 22.79
C ARG A 475 -23.04 8.09 21.48
N ASN A 476 -22.46 7.05 20.89
CA ASN A 476 -21.68 7.11 19.66
C ASN A 476 -22.55 6.84 18.41
N CYS A 477 -23.85 6.59 18.58
CA CYS A 477 -24.77 6.44 17.45
C CYS A 477 -25.12 7.80 16.84
N HIS A 478 -25.18 7.84 15.51
CA HIS A 478 -25.72 8.96 14.78
C HIS A 478 -27.26 8.92 14.83
N PRO A 479 -27.97 10.04 14.61
CA PRO A 479 -27.48 11.41 14.36
C PRO A 479 -26.86 12.08 15.59
N HIS A 480 -25.78 12.85 15.44
CA HIS A 480 -25.18 13.66 16.51
C HIS A 480 -25.83 15.03 16.63
N SER A 481 -25.84 15.56 17.86
CA SER A 481 -26.45 16.84 18.21
C SER A 481 -25.37 17.86 18.59
N SER A 482 -25.60 19.14 18.30
CA SER A 482 -24.74 20.24 18.75
C SER A 482 -24.76 20.46 20.25
N ASP A 483 -25.92 20.26 20.89
CA ASP A 483 -26.21 20.68 22.25
C ASP A 483 -27.41 19.92 22.84
N PRO A 484 -27.67 19.98 24.17
CA PRO A 484 -28.78 19.25 24.79
C PRO A 484 -30.18 19.61 24.25
N THR A 485 -30.35 20.74 23.55
CA THR A 485 -31.64 21.15 22.95
C THR A 485 -31.78 20.76 21.47
N ASN A 486 -30.79 20.06 20.91
CA ASN A 486 -30.80 19.57 19.53
C ASN A 486 -30.99 20.68 18.49
N GLU A 487 -30.27 21.81 18.63
CA GLU A 487 -30.40 22.91 17.67
C GLU A 487 -29.94 22.52 16.27
N PHE A 488 -28.83 21.79 16.17
CA PHE A 488 -28.31 21.25 14.91
C PHE A 488 -28.05 19.75 15.04
N MET A 489 -28.52 19.00 14.05
CA MET A 489 -28.36 17.56 13.95
C MET A 489 -27.57 17.21 12.69
N VAL A 490 -26.69 16.20 12.81
CA VAL A 490 -25.82 15.75 11.72
C VAL A 490 -25.77 14.22 11.67
N VAL A 491 -25.89 13.65 10.48
CA VAL A 491 -25.45 12.28 10.16
C VAL A 491 -24.25 12.35 9.23
N HIS A 492 -23.34 11.39 9.39
CA HIS A 492 -22.04 11.40 8.74
C HIS A 492 -21.61 10.00 8.30
N ASN A 493 -21.11 9.92 7.07
CA ASN A 493 -20.36 8.79 6.56
C ASN A 493 -18.97 9.27 6.21
N GLY A 494 -17.95 8.65 6.79
CA GLY A 494 -16.57 8.96 6.53
C GLY A 494 -15.83 9.35 7.80
N ILE A 495 -14.73 10.10 7.66
CA ILE A 495 -13.93 10.60 8.79
C ILE A 495 -13.45 12.02 8.57
N ILE A 496 -13.53 12.78 9.66
CA ILE A 496 -12.89 14.09 9.77
C ILE A 496 -11.48 13.92 10.34
N THR A 497 -10.46 14.09 9.50
CA THR A 497 -9.05 13.83 9.90
C THR A 497 -8.55 14.87 10.89
N ASN A 498 -9.01 16.12 10.80
CA ASN A 498 -8.60 17.19 11.71
C ASN A 498 -9.53 17.33 12.93
N TYR A 499 -10.28 16.29 13.32
CA TYR A 499 -11.25 16.38 14.41
C TYR A 499 -10.61 16.66 15.77
N LYS A 500 -9.38 16.20 16.03
CA LYS A 500 -8.64 16.45 17.29
C LYS A 500 -8.39 17.95 17.49
N ASP A 501 -8.00 18.65 16.43
CA ASP A 501 -7.76 20.10 16.46
C ASP A 501 -9.08 20.86 16.67
N LEU A 502 -10.13 20.45 15.94
CA LEU A 502 -11.47 21.02 16.09
C LEU A 502 -12.03 20.81 17.49
N LYS A 503 -11.86 19.59 18.05
CA LYS A 503 -12.29 19.25 19.40
C LYS A 503 -11.58 20.12 20.43
N THR A 504 -10.26 20.21 20.37
CA THR A 504 -9.46 21.08 21.25
C THR A 504 -9.91 22.54 21.17
N PHE A 505 -10.17 23.05 19.96
CA PHE A 505 -10.64 24.41 19.76
C PHE A 505 -12.03 24.66 20.38
N LEU A 506 -12.97 23.72 20.18
CA LEU A 506 -14.34 23.80 20.68
C LEU A 506 -14.40 23.62 22.20
N GLU A 507 -13.59 22.74 22.79
CA GLU A 507 -13.48 22.55 24.24
C GLU A 507 -12.98 23.82 24.93
N ARG A 508 -12.03 24.55 24.33
CA ARG A 508 -11.59 25.86 24.86
C ARG A 508 -12.70 26.91 24.88
N ARG A 509 -13.76 26.75 24.09
CA ARG A 509 -14.87 27.72 23.96
C ARG A 509 -16.10 27.30 24.76
N TYR A 510 -16.44 26.02 24.76
CA TYR A 510 -17.62 25.49 25.43
C TYR A 510 -17.32 24.78 26.78
N GLY A 511 -16.05 24.56 27.10
CA GLY A 511 -15.57 23.83 28.28
C GLY A 511 -15.17 22.38 27.97
N GLU A 512 -14.27 21.82 28.79
CA GLU A 512 -13.69 20.47 28.64
C GLU A 512 -14.73 19.34 28.68
N ASN A 513 -15.88 19.55 29.33
CA ASN A 513 -16.96 18.54 29.43
C ASN A 513 -18.12 18.79 28.46
N SER A 514 -17.90 19.56 27.39
CA SER A 514 -18.96 19.91 26.45
C SER A 514 -19.30 18.78 25.47
N PHE A 515 -18.37 17.85 25.23
CA PHE A 515 -18.55 16.69 24.35
C PHE A 515 -19.12 15.49 25.11
N THR A 516 -20.03 14.75 24.45
CA THR A 516 -20.78 13.62 25.04
C THR A 516 -20.39 12.27 24.44
N SER A 517 -19.73 12.28 23.28
CA SER A 517 -19.32 11.12 22.52
C SER A 517 -17.83 11.16 22.21
N GLU A 518 -17.32 10.00 21.76
CA GLU A 518 -15.93 9.83 21.33
C GLU A 518 -15.80 9.94 19.81
N THR A 519 -16.84 10.43 19.12
CA THR A 519 -16.87 10.47 17.65
C THR A 519 -16.36 11.81 17.13
N ASP A 520 -15.69 11.74 15.99
CA ASP A 520 -15.32 12.88 15.16
C ASP A 520 -16.55 13.71 14.73
N THR A 521 -17.68 13.04 14.53
CA THR A 521 -18.92 13.62 14.00
C THR A 521 -19.56 14.64 14.96
N GLU A 522 -19.43 14.47 16.28
CA GLU A 522 -19.92 15.46 17.24
C GLU A 522 -19.21 16.81 17.11
N CYS A 523 -17.93 16.81 16.70
CA CYS A 523 -17.17 18.04 16.44
C CYS A 523 -17.84 18.87 15.35
N VAL A 524 -18.37 18.22 14.31
CA VAL A 524 -19.04 18.88 13.19
C VAL A 524 -20.36 19.54 13.64
N ALA A 525 -21.16 18.83 14.44
CA ALA A 525 -22.41 19.38 14.97
C ALA A 525 -22.15 20.60 15.87
N LYS A 526 -21.15 20.53 16.73
CA LYS A 526 -20.74 21.66 17.60
C LYS A 526 -20.13 22.82 16.81
N LEU A 527 -19.32 22.53 15.80
CA LEU A 527 -18.76 23.56 14.91
C LEU A 527 -19.86 24.33 14.16
N CYS A 528 -20.91 23.63 13.71
CA CYS A 528 -22.08 24.24 13.09
C CYS A 528 -22.74 25.26 14.05
N LYS A 529 -22.97 24.86 15.30
CA LYS A 529 -23.50 25.78 16.32
C LYS A 529 -22.57 26.96 16.59
N TYR A 530 -21.27 26.72 16.68
CA TYR A 530 -20.27 27.77 16.91
C TYR A 530 -20.29 28.85 15.83
N VAL A 531 -20.25 28.45 14.56
CA VAL A 531 -20.27 29.38 13.43
C VAL A 531 -21.59 30.15 13.38
N TYR A 532 -22.72 29.49 13.67
CA TYR A 532 -24.02 30.15 13.75
C TYR A 532 -24.08 31.19 14.88
N ASP A 533 -23.65 30.82 16.09
CA ASP A 533 -23.68 31.70 17.26
C ASP A 533 -22.77 32.93 17.05
N GLN A 534 -21.59 32.76 16.43
CA GLN A 534 -20.70 33.88 16.10
C GLN A 534 -21.32 34.87 15.12
N GLN A 535 -21.93 34.37 14.04
CA GLN A 535 -22.54 35.23 13.02
C GLN A 535 -23.79 35.95 13.57
N LYS A 536 -24.55 35.26 14.42
CA LYS A 536 -25.67 35.85 15.14
C LYS A 536 -25.23 36.96 16.09
N GLN A 537 -24.11 36.77 16.80
CA GLN A 537 -23.51 37.82 17.65
C GLN A 537 -23.01 39.02 16.83
N ALA A 538 -22.51 38.77 15.62
CA ALA A 538 -22.13 39.83 14.66
C ALA A 538 -23.34 40.53 14.00
N GLY A 539 -24.58 40.11 14.30
CA GLY A 539 -25.80 40.69 13.73
C GLY A 539 -26.05 40.31 12.27
N VAL A 540 -25.35 39.30 11.74
CA VAL A 540 -25.46 38.86 10.35
C VAL A 540 -26.47 37.71 10.27
N SER A 541 -27.54 37.89 9.49
CA SER A 541 -28.45 36.79 9.13
C SER A 541 -27.78 35.90 8.08
N MET A 542 -27.66 34.61 8.37
CA MET A 542 -26.95 33.63 7.54
C MET A 542 -27.91 32.53 7.09
N SER A 543 -27.93 32.26 5.78
CA SER A 543 -28.65 31.12 5.19
C SER A 543 -27.99 29.79 5.57
N PHE A 544 -28.75 28.70 5.65
CA PHE A 544 -28.23 27.39 6.05
C PHE A 544 -27.06 26.91 5.17
N THR A 545 -27.12 27.15 3.86
CA THR A 545 -26.05 26.81 2.91
C THR A 545 -24.73 27.52 3.22
N LYS A 546 -24.77 28.81 3.59
CA LYS A 546 -23.57 29.58 3.94
C LYS A 546 -22.94 29.07 5.23
N LEU A 547 -23.78 28.69 6.20
CA LEU A 547 -23.32 28.06 7.43
C LEU A 547 -22.59 26.75 7.13
N VAL A 548 -23.20 25.85 6.34
CA VAL A 548 -22.59 24.57 6.00
C VAL A 548 -21.34 24.75 5.12
N LYS A 549 -21.32 25.70 4.18
CA LYS A 549 -20.10 26.08 3.43
C LYS A 549 -18.96 26.45 4.37
N ALA A 550 -19.23 27.32 5.35
CA ALA A 550 -18.23 27.73 6.33
C ALA A 550 -17.74 26.54 7.17
N VAL A 551 -18.64 25.66 7.62
CA VAL A 551 -18.27 24.43 8.33
C VAL A 551 -17.39 23.54 7.46
N CYS A 552 -17.82 23.18 6.25
CA CYS A 552 -17.07 22.31 5.32
C CYS A 552 -15.71 22.88 4.90
N SER A 553 -15.53 24.20 4.94
CA SER A 553 -14.22 24.84 4.69
C SER A 553 -13.17 24.52 5.75
N GLN A 554 -13.61 24.19 6.97
CA GLN A 554 -12.75 23.86 8.10
C GLN A 554 -12.54 22.36 8.27
N LEU A 555 -13.24 21.52 7.49
CA LEU A 555 -13.17 20.06 7.61
C LEU A 555 -12.15 19.49 6.62
N GLU A 556 -11.30 18.62 7.14
CA GLU A 556 -10.38 17.80 6.36
C GLU A 556 -10.79 16.33 6.42
N GLY A 557 -10.45 15.57 5.38
CA GLY A 557 -10.83 14.16 5.23
C GLY A 557 -11.92 13.93 4.18
N ALA A 558 -12.53 12.75 4.26
CA ALA A 558 -13.56 12.27 3.35
C ALA A 558 -14.86 12.07 4.14
N PHE A 559 -15.93 12.67 3.67
CA PHE A 559 -17.20 12.72 4.37
C PHE A 559 -18.39 12.84 3.41
N ALA A 560 -19.54 12.35 3.85
CA ALA A 560 -20.85 12.72 3.36
C ALA A 560 -21.73 13.06 4.56
N PHE A 561 -22.42 14.20 4.49
CA PHE A 561 -23.24 14.71 5.58
C PHE A 561 -24.67 14.98 5.14
N ILE A 562 -25.59 14.85 6.10
CA ILE A 562 -26.90 15.54 6.06
C ILE A 562 -27.02 16.35 7.35
N PHE A 563 -27.32 17.64 7.20
CA PHE A 563 -27.55 18.61 8.26
C PHE A 563 -29.05 18.95 8.36
N LYS A 564 -29.56 19.10 9.58
CA LYS A 564 -30.92 19.57 9.89
C LYS A 564 -30.92 20.49 11.10
N SER A 565 -31.82 21.46 11.10
CA SER A 565 -32.12 22.29 12.28
C SER A 565 -33.60 22.65 12.32
N SER A 566 -34.39 21.98 13.18
CA SER A 566 -35.82 22.31 13.31
C SER A 566 -36.07 23.68 13.95
N LYS A 567 -35.11 24.19 14.72
CA LYS A 567 -35.23 25.44 15.47
C LYS A 567 -34.90 26.67 14.64
N HIS A 568 -33.85 26.62 13.83
CA HIS A 568 -33.36 27.79 13.07
C HIS A 568 -33.71 27.73 11.58
N PHE A 569 -33.80 26.53 11.00
CA PHE A 569 -34.07 26.32 9.57
C PHE A 569 -35.14 25.21 9.37
N PRO A 570 -36.38 25.42 9.86
CA PRO A 570 -37.42 24.40 9.81
C PRO A 570 -37.78 24.02 8.38
N GLY A 571 -37.87 22.72 8.10
CA GLY A 571 -38.21 22.21 6.78
C GLY A 571 -37.08 22.25 5.74
N GLU A 572 -35.86 22.60 6.15
CA GLU A 572 -34.68 22.60 5.29
C GLU A 572 -33.73 21.43 5.59
N LEU A 573 -33.11 20.89 4.53
CA LEU A 573 -31.99 19.94 4.63
C LEU A 573 -30.81 20.45 3.79
N VAL A 574 -29.60 20.30 4.32
CA VAL A 574 -28.37 20.52 3.56
C VAL A 574 -27.56 19.24 3.55
N ALA A 575 -27.17 18.81 2.36
CA ALA A 575 -26.37 17.63 2.13
C ALA A 575 -25.07 18.01 1.42
N CYS A 576 -23.95 17.41 1.82
CA CYS A 576 -22.67 17.64 1.15
C CYS A 576 -21.82 16.39 1.14
N ARG A 577 -20.86 16.32 0.22
CA ARG A 577 -19.92 15.20 0.14
C ARG A 577 -18.53 15.62 -0.33
N ARG A 578 -17.55 14.81 0.07
CA ARG A 578 -16.17 14.78 -0.41
C ARG A 578 -15.64 13.37 -0.17
N GLY A 579 -15.35 12.59 -1.21
CA GLY A 579 -14.85 11.22 -1.09
C GLY A 579 -15.86 10.14 -0.66
N SER A 580 -16.98 10.48 -0.01
CA SER A 580 -18.06 9.50 0.30
C SER A 580 -19.24 9.62 -0.68
N PRO A 581 -19.82 8.50 -1.17
CA PRO A 581 -21.02 8.54 -2.00
C PRO A 581 -22.24 9.17 -1.30
N LEU A 582 -22.94 10.03 -2.04
CA LEU A 582 -24.22 10.60 -1.67
C LEU A 582 -25.01 10.90 -2.94
N LEU A 583 -26.28 10.48 -2.98
CA LEU A 583 -27.20 10.74 -4.08
C LEU A 583 -28.56 11.22 -3.56
N LEU A 584 -29.29 11.86 -4.46
CA LEU A 584 -30.59 12.45 -4.19
C LEU A 584 -31.64 11.86 -5.13
N GLY A 585 -32.65 11.21 -4.59
CA GLY A 585 -33.86 10.78 -5.28
C GLY A 585 -34.92 11.87 -5.28
N VAL A 586 -35.59 12.03 -6.41
CA VAL A 586 -36.72 12.95 -6.54
C VAL A 586 -38.00 12.18 -6.85
N LYS A 587 -39.04 12.41 -6.06
CA LYS A 587 -40.38 11.87 -6.29
C LYS A 587 -41.38 13.02 -6.38
N THR A 588 -41.98 13.14 -7.57
CA THR A 588 -43.04 14.10 -7.87
C THR A 588 -44.11 13.41 -8.72
N THR A 589 -45.36 13.87 -8.59
CA THR A 589 -46.47 13.39 -9.41
C THR A 589 -46.53 14.02 -10.79
N ARG A 590 -45.84 15.16 -10.99
CA ARG A 590 -45.82 15.93 -12.23
C ARG A 590 -44.48 15.81 -12.94
N LYS A 591 -44.47 16.09 -14.25
CA LYS A 591 -43.24 16.07 -15.04
C LYS A 591 -42.36 17.26 -14.63
N LEU A 592 -41.12 16.97 -14.25
CA LEU A 592 -40.08 17.97 -14.03
C LEU A 592 -39.80 18.71 -15.34
N LYS A 593 -39.50 20.01 -15.23
CA LYS A 593 -39.28 20.89 -16.39
C LYS A 593 -37.93 20.64 -17.05
N VAL A 594 -36.95 20.21 -16.27
CA VAL A 594 -35.56 20.01 -16.70
C VAL A 594 -35.03 18.75 -16.01
N ASP A 595 -34.31 17.91 -16.77
CA ASP A 595 -33.67 16.69 -16.26
C ASP A 595 -32.23 16.94 -15.77
N PHE A 596 -31.91 18.17 -15.36
CA PHE A 596 -30.61 18.53 -14.80
C PHE A 596 -30.70 19.71 -13.85
N VAL A 597 -29.70 19.83 -12.97
CA VAL A 597 -29.54 20.94 -12.01
C VAL A 597 -28.21 21.62 -12.27
N ASP A 598 -28.21 22.95 -12.36
CA ASP A 598 -27.01 23.76 -12.51
C ASP A 598 -26.28 23.88 -11.16
N VAL A 599 -24.94 23.85 -11.21
CA VAL A 599 -24.09 24.03 -10.03
C VAL A 599 -23.71 25.51 -9.90
N GLU A 600 -24.14 26.13 -8.80
CA GLU A 600 -23.82 27.52 -8.48
C GLU A 600 -22.43 27.64 -7.85
N VAL A 601 -21.61 28.51 -8.44
CA VAL A 601 -20.32 28.91 -7.89
C VAL A 601 -20.42 30.39 -7.53
N GLU A 602 -20.31 30.72 -6.24
CA GLU A 602 -20.23 32.12 -5.81
C GLU A 602 -18.92 32.72 -6.35
N THR A 603 -19.04 33.71 -7.24
CA THR A 603 -17.91 34.52 -7.70
C THR A 603 -17.63 35.59 -6.63
N ASP A 604 -16.39 35.63 -6.16
CA ASP A 604 -15.76 36.56 -5.20
C ASP A 604 -16.66 37.55 -4.44
N MET A 605 -16.57 37.47 -3.10
CA MET A 605 -17.09 38.47 -2.13
C MET A 605 -16.50 39.90 -2.30
N ALA A 606 -15.83 40.22 -3.41
CA ALA A 606 -15.14 41.48 -3.64
C ALA A 606 -15.94 42.52 -4.46
N SER A 607 -17.11 42.19 -5.02
CA SER A 607 -17.89 43.13 -5.83
C SER A 607 -19.13 43.73 -5.15
N LEU A 608 -19.26 43.61 -3.83
CA LEU A 608 -20.46 44.07 -3.09
C LEU A 608 -20.38 45.52 -2.53
N ASP A 609 -19.24 46.21 -2.66
CA ASP A 609 -19.05 47.54 -2.03
C ASP A 609 -18.89 48.74 -2.99
N THR A 610 -19.13 48.61 -4.31
CA THR A 610 -18.89 49.72 -5.27
C THR A 610 -20.12 50.30 -5.96
N ALA A 611 -21.33 50.13 -5.41
CA ALA A 611 -22.54 50.74 -6.00
C ALA A 611 -23.42 51.54 -5.02
N ALA A 612 -22.84 52.08 -3.95
CA ALA A 612 -23.51 53.07 -3.09
C ALA A 612 -22.95 54.48 -3.34
N ASN A 613 -23.13 55.02 -4.56
CA ASN A 613 -22.97 56.45 -4.84
C ASN A 613 -23.66 56.86 -6.17
N GLY A 614 -24.94 56.53 -6.31
CA GLY A 614 -25.80 56.98 -7.40
C GLY A 614 -27.04 57.70 -6.86
N PHE A 615 -27.06 59.01 -7.01
CA PHE A 615 -28.00 60.00 -6.43
C PHE A 615 -29.44 59.97 -6.98
N LEU A 616 -29.93 58.85 -7.54
CA LEU A 616 -31.29 58.78 -8.10
C LEU A 616 -31.97 57.45 -7.73
N GLY A 617 -32.92 57.54 -6.81
CA GLY A 617 -33.77 56.44 -6.39
C GLY A 617 -34.73 56.01 -7.51
N VAL A 618 -34.60 54.75 -7.93
CA VAL A 618 -35.69 53.90 -8.40
C VAL A 618 -35.39 52.51 -7.85
N GLU A 619 -36.24 51.99 -6.98
CA GLU A 619 -36.19 50.59 -6.53
C GLU A 619 -36.51 49.67 -7.71
N ALA A 620 -35.47 49.26 -8.44
CA ALA A 620 -35.59 48.19 -9.41
C ALA A 620 -35.57 46.84 -8.66
N PRO A 621 -36.50 45.91 -8.94
CA PRO A 621 -36.51 44.60 -8.29
C PRO A 621 -35.21 43.88 -8.64
N ARG A 622 -34.48 43.45 -7.60
CA ARG A 622 -33.26 42.65 -7.71
C ARG A 622 -33.58 41.33 -8.41
N LEU A 623 -33.44 41.29 -9.74
CA LEU A 623 -33.45 40.10 -10.56
C LEU A 623 -32.26 39.21 -10.16
N ARG A 624 -32.47 38.30 -9.19
CA ARG A 624 -31.62 37.12 -8.97
C ARG A 624 -31.73 36.22 -10.21
N ARG A 625 -30.86 36.45 -11.19
CA ARG A 625 -30.95 35.87 -12.52
C ARG A 625 -30.05 34.63 -12.64
N THR A 626 -30.54 33.51 -12.11
CA THR A 626 -30.33 32.11 -12.58
C THR A 626 -31.02 31.20 -11.56
N GLN A 627 -32.30 30.88 -11.81
CA GLN A 627 -33.12 30.05 -10.93
C GLN A 627 -32.99 28.57 -11.30
N SER A 628 -32.81 27.73 -10.27
CA SER A 628 -33.01 26.28 -10.22
C SER A 628 -34.45 25.88 -10.61
N ARG A 629 -34.86 26.20 -11.84
CA ARG A 629 -36.22 26.02 -12.38
C ARG A 629 -36.60 24.57 -12.69
N ALA A 630 -35.80 23.59 -12.28
CA ALA A 630 -36.08 22.17 -12.54
C ALA A 630 -37.32 21.66 -11.76
N PHE A 631 -37.63 22.26 -10.60
CA PHE A 631 -38.64 21.77 -9.66
C PHE A 631 -39.85 22.71 -9.45
N MET A 632 -39.97 23.80 -10.23
CA MET A 632 -41.14 24.71 -10.22
C MET A 632 -42.17 24.32 -11.29
N ALA A 633 -43.47 24.44 -10.99
CA ALA A 633 -44.56 24.32 -11.95
C ALA A 633 -44.43 25.34 -13.11
N GLU A 634 -45.03 25.07 -14.27
CA GLU A 634 -45.13 26.06 -15.37
C GLU A 634 -45.77 27.39 -14.92
N ASP A 635 -46.63 27.35 -13.90
CA ASP A 635 -47.35 28.48 -13.33
C ASP A 635 -46.59 29.24 -12.22
N GLY A 636 -45.38 28.77 -11.83
CA GLY A 636 -44.56 29.41 -10.79
C GLY A 636 -45.00 29.15 -9.33
N ASN A 637 -45.98 28.26 -9.10
CA ASN A 637 -46.38 27.80 -7.77
C ASN A 637 -45.52 26.62 -7.28
N PRO A 638 -45.23 26.52 -5.98
CA PRO A 638 -44.52 25.38 -5.39
C PRO A 638 -45.30 24.08 -5.57
N GLU A 639 -44.63 23.01 -5.97
CA GLU A 639 -45.25 21.70 -6.23
C GLU A 639 -45.08 20.71 -5.07
N PRO A 640 -46.03 19.77 -4.86
CA PRO A 640 -45.86 18.67 -3.92
C PRO A 640 -44.71 17.76 -4.36
N ILE A 641 -43.64 17.70 -3.56
CA ILE A 641 -42.42 16.98 -3.89
C ILE A 641 -41.83 16.28 -2.66
N GLU A 642 -41.27 15.09 -2.87
CA GLU A 642 -40.50 14.35 -1.86
C GLU A 642 -39.05 14.21 -2.35
N PHE A 643 -38.12 14.67 -1.53
CA PHE A 643 -36.68 14.51 -1.74
C PHE A 643 -36.14 13.43 -0.81
N LEU A 644 -35.33 12.53 -1.36
CA LEU A 644 -34.75 11.40 -0.65
C LEU A 644 -33.24 11.47 -0.79
N LEU A 645 -32.50 11.56 0.31
CA LEU A 645 -31.04 11.55 0.30
C LEU A 645 -30.57 10.17 0.74
N SER A 646 -29.60 9.58 0.04
CA SER A 646 -29.00 8.34 0.50
C SER A 646 -27.56 8.15 0.04
N SER A 647 -26.77 7.42 0.81
CA SER A 647 -25.44 6.97 0.40
C SER A 647 -25.48 5.81 -0.62
N ASP A 648 -26.63 5.15 -0.81
CA ASP A 648 -26.81 4.08 -1.81
C ASP A 648 -28.19 4.14 -2.49
N ALA A 649 -28.24 3.78 -3.77
CA ALA A 649 -29.47 3.76 -4.54
C ALA A 649 -30.50 2.72 -4.04
N SER A 650 -30.08 1.68 -3.33
CA SER A 650 -30.95 0.63 -2.80
C SER A 650 -32.02 1.13 -1.85
N ALA A 651 -31.76 2.22 -1.13
CA ALA A 651 -32.74 2.84 -0.22
C ALA A 651 -33.72 3.78 -0.93
N ILE A 652 -33.38 4.26 -2.12
CA ILE A 652 -34.20 5.22 -2.88
C ILE A 652 -35.13 4.51 -3.86
N ILE A 653 -34.72 3.36 -4.41
CA ILE A 653 -35.41 2.67 -5.52
C ILE A 653 -36.85 2.27 -5.20
N GLU A 654 -37.20 2.04 -3.93
CA GLU A 654 -38.57 1.73 -3.52
C GLU A 654 -39.52 2.94 -3.59
N HIS A 655 -38.95 4.15 -3.61
CA HIS A 655 -39.70 5.39 -3.68
C HIS A 655 -39.65 6.00 -5.10
N THR A 656 -38.48 6.03 -5.74
CA THR A 656 -38.30 6.63 -7.07
C THR A 656 -37.11 6.03 -7.81
N LYS A 657 -37.20 5.97 -9.14
CA LYS A 657 -36.09 5.60 -10.03
C LYS A 657 -35.25 6.79 -10.46
N ARG A 658 -35.70 8.01 -10.22
CA ARG A 658 -35.02 9.23 -10.67
C ARG A 658 -34.06 9.71 -9.60
N VAL A 659 -32.77 9.67 -9.89
CA VAL A 659 -31.71 10.03 -8.95
C VAL A 659 -30.71 11.00 -9.55
N LEU A 660 -30.11 11.82 -8.71
CA LEU A 660 -29.03 12.74 -9.01
C LEU A 660 -27.83 12.35 -8.14
N TYR A 661 -26.70 12.08 -8.78
CA TYR A 661 -25.45 11.77 -8.07
C TYR A 661 -24.71 13.07 -7.75
N LEU A 662 -24.40 13.29 -6.47
CA LEU A 662 -23.54 14.39 -6.07
C LEU A 662 -22.08 14.02 -6.36
N GLU A 663 -21.26 15.01 -6.72
CA GLU A 663 -19.81 14.89 -6.81
C GLU A 663 -19.14 15.57 -5.61
N ASP A 664 -17.82 15.45 -5.53
CA ASP A 664 -17.06 16.03 -4.42
C ASP A 664 -17.16 17.56 -4.41
N ASP A 665 -17.25 18.12 -3.20
CA ASP A 665 -17.49 19.54 -2.91
C ASP A 665 -18.85 20.10 -3.31
N ASP A 666 -19.76 19.27 -3.80
CA ASP A 666 -21.15 19.67 -4.00
C ASP A 666 -21.86 19.78 -2.65
N ILE A 667 -22.60 20.89 -2.48
CA ILE A 667 -23.47 21.19 -1.34
C ILE A 667 -24.88 21.36 -1.87
N ALA A 668 -25.71 20.33 -1.71
CA ALA A 668 -27.12 20.34 -2.05
C ALA A 668 -27.94 20.96 -0.91
N HIS A 669 -28.62 22.07 -1.18
CA HIS A 669 -29.55 22.72 -0.28
C HIS A 669 -30.98 22.48 -0.76
N ILE A 670 -31.81 21.94 0.13
CA ILE A 670 -33.22 21.67 -0.13
C ILE A 670 -34.04 22.60 0.77
N HIS A 671 -34.74 23.56 0.17
CA HIS A 671 -35.58 24.51 0.88
C HIS A 671 -36.81 24.85 0.03
N ASP A 672 -37.96 25.08 0.65
CA ASP A 672 -39.21 25.49 -0.03
C ASP A 672 -39.59 24.63 -1.26
N GLY A 673 -39.25 23.34 -1.26
CA GLY A 673 -39.52 22.44 -2.38
C GLY A 673 -38.55 22.59 -3.57
N GLU A 674 -37.52 23.42 -3.45
CA GLU A 674 -36.46 23.60 -4.44
C GLU A 674 -35.18 22.87 -4.02
N LEU A 675 -34.41 22.42 -5.01
CA LEU A 675 -33.06 21.86 -4.83
C LEU A 675 -32.07 22.79 -5.54
N GLN A 676 -31.09 23.28 -4.77
CA GLN A 676 -29.97 24.08 -5.27
C GLN A 676 -28.66 23.37 -4.97
N ILE A 677 -27.75 23.29 -5.94
CA ILE A 677 -26.44 22.68 -5.74
C ILE A 677 -25.40 23.79 -5.82
N HIS A 678 -24.64 23.95 -4.75
CA HIS A 678 -23.57 24.92 -4.60
C HIS A 678 -22.22 24.23 -4.60
N ARG A 679 -21.16 24.89 -5.04
CA ARG A 679 -19.79 24.40 -4.88
C ARG A 679 -18.89 25.39 -4.13
N LEU A 680 -17.99 24.86 -3.31
CA LEU A 680 -17.00 25.63 -2.54
C LEU A 680 -15.82 26.14 -3.39
N ARG A 681 -15.31 25.33 -4.31
CA ARG A 681 -14.13 25.63 -5.15
C ARG A 681 -14.48 25.55 -6.62
N ARG A 682 -13.91 26.45 -7.43
CA ARG A 682 -14.02 26.39 -8.89
C ARG A 682 -12.90 25.51 -9.41
N ASP A 683 -13.26 24.33 -9.92
CA ASP A 683 -12.37 23.47 -10.69
C ASP A 683 -12.85 23.45 -12.14
N ASP A 684 -11.99 23.87 -13.06
CA ASP A 684 -12.31 23.98 -14.51
C ASP A 684 -12.51 22.61 -15.18
N THR A 685 -12.20 21.51 -14.49
CA THR A 685 -12.32 20.14 -14.99
C THR A 685 -13.67 19.47 -14.70
N MET A 686 -14.45 19.99 -13.76
CA MET A 686 -15.70 19.35 -13.30
C MET A 686 -16.95 19.95 -13.94
N SER A 687 -17.92 19.10 -14.25
CA SER A 687 -19.18 19.53 -14.89
C SER A 687 -19.90 20.58 -14.05
N ALA A 688 -20.39 21.63 -14.72
CA ALA A 688 -21.25 22.67 -14.15
C ALA A 688 -22.72 22.23 -14.01
N ILE A 689 -23.04 21.01 -14.48
CA ILE A 689 -24.39 20.47 -14.53
C ILE A 689 -24.42 19.09 -13.86
N ARG A 690 -25.51 18.79 -13.15
CA ARG A 690 -25.82 17.49 -12.57
C ARG A 690 -27.05 16.89 -13.26
N PRO A 691 -26.90 15.85 -14.09
CA PRO A 691 -28.05 15.22 -14.74
C PRO A 691 -28.85 14.37 -13.75
N LEU A 692 -30.18 14.38 -13.93
CA LEU A 692 -31.08 13.43 -13.32
C LEU A 692 -31.04 12.14 -14.15
N VAL A 693 -30.62 11.05 -13.52
CA VAL A 693 -30.47 9.73 -14.14
C VAL A 693 -31.61 8.83 -13.70
N GLU A 694 -32.17 8.08 -14.64
CA GLU A 694 -33.13 7.02 -14.32
C GLU A 694 -32.39 5.72 -14.03
N LEU A 695 -32.62 5.15 -12.85
CA LEU A 695 -32.06 3.87 -12.45
C LEU A 695 -32.73 2.73 -13.23
N GLU A 696 -31.92 1.94 -13.93
CA GLU A 696 -32.35 0.69 -14.58
C GLU A 696 -32.68 -0.43 -13.58
N GLN A 697 -32.35 -0.24 -12.30
CA GLN A 697 -32.57 -1.25 -11.27
C GLN A 697 -34.05 -1.45 -10.96
N GLU A 698 -34.45 -2.70 -10.73
CA GLU A 698 -35.80 -3.06 -10.30
C GLU A 698 -35.80 -3.45 -8.82
N LEU A 699 -36.90 -3.16 -8.13
CA LEU A 699 -37.05 -3.44 -6.69
C LEU A 699 -36.89 -4.94 -6.37
N GLU A 700 -37.33 -5.82 -7.28
CA GLU A 700 -37.21 -7.29 -7.15
C GLU A 700 -35.75 -7.74 -7.06
N ALA A 701 -34.84 -7.02 -7.72
CA ALA A 701 -33.41 -7.33 -7.71
C ALA A 701 -32.78 -7.19 -6.31
N ILE A 702 -33.31 -6.30 -5.46
CA ILE A 702 -32.83 -6.07 -4.09
C ILE A 702 -33.67 -6.76 -3.00
N GLN A 703 -34.65 -7.57 -3.38
CA GLN A 703 -35.47 -8.37 -2.45
C GLN A 703 -35.05 -9.84 -2.47
N LYS A 704 -35.25 -10.57 -1.37
CA LYS A 704 -34.90 -12.00 -1.29
C LYS A 704 -35.80 -12.91 -2.14
N GLY A 705 -37.02 -12.46 -2.45
CA GLY A 705 -38.01 -13.28 -3.17
C GLY A 705 -38.35 -14.55 -2.39
N SER A 706 -38.30 -15.70 -3.06
CA SER A 706 -38.56 -17.02 -2.47
C SER A 706 -37.38 -17.62 -1.68
N PHE A 707 -36.23 -16.94 -1.63
CA PHE A 707 -35.02 -17.44 -0.98
C PHE A 707 -34.92 -16.97 0.47
N ALA A 708 -34.26 -17.76 1.33
CA ALA A 708 -34.07 -17.42 2.75
C ALA A 708 -32.99 -16.32 2.94
N HIS A 709 -31.97 -16.33 2.09
CA HIS A 709 -30.79 -15.48 2.17
C HIS A 709 -30.46 -14.88 0.79
N PHE A 710 -29.89 -13.68 0.76
CA PHE A 710 -29.38 -13.05 -0.46
C PHE A 710 -28.27 -13.88 -1.09
N MET A 711 -27.34 -14.44 -0.30
CA MET A 711 -26.27 -15.27 -0.84
C MET A 711 -26.83 -16.47 -1.63
N GLN A 712 -27.88 -17.11 -1.12
CA GLN A 712 -28.55 -18.21 -1.84
C GLN A 712 -29.19 -17.71 -3.13
N LYS A 713 -29.98 -16.63 -3.07
CA LYS A 713 -30.60 -16.01 -4.25
C LYS A 713 -29.55 -15.74 -5.32
N GLU A 714 -28.48 -15.05 -4.95
CA GLU A 714 -27.44 -14.60 -5.87
C GLU A 714 -26.66 -15.76 -6.50
N VAL A 715 -26.43 -16.86 -5.77
CA VAL A 715 -25.86 -18.09 -6.35
C VAL A 715 -26.80 -18.70 -7.39
N PHE A 716 -28.11 -18.73 -7.11
CA PHE A 716 -29.12 -19.29 -8.00
C PHE A 716 -29.47 -18.40 -9.20
N GLU A 717 -29.17 -17.09 -9.13
CA GLU A 717 -29.29 -16.11 -10.23
C GLU A 717 -28.09 -16.08 -11.19
N GLN A 718 -27.08 -16.92 -10.96
CA GLN A 718 -25.90 -16.99 -11.84
C GLN A 718 -26.23 -17.34 -13.32
N PRO A 719 -27.19 -18.25 -13.63
CA PRO A 719 -27.59 -18.50 -15.01
C PRO A 719 -28.09 -17.26 -15.74
N GLU A 720 -28.83 -16.37 -15.05
CA GLU A 720 -29.40 -15.13 -15.60
C GLU A 720 -28.35 -14.01 -15.66
N SER A 721 -27.56 -13.81 -14.59
CA SER A 721 -26.55 -12.76 -14.52
C SER A 721 -25.41 -12.96 -15.53
N VAL A 722 -25.01 -14.21 -15.80
CA VAL A 722 -24.05 -14.52 -16.88
C VAL A 722 -24.62 -14.15 -18.25
N VAL A 723 -25.91 -14.41 -18.51
CA VAL A 723 -26.57 -13.98 -19.76
C VAL A 723 -26.64 -12.46 -19.86
N ASN A 724 -26.98 -11.78 -18.76
CA ASN A 724 -27.01 -10.31 -18.71
C ASN A 724 -25.64 -9.68 -18.95
N THR A 725 -24.58 -10.34 -18.49
CA THR A 725 -23.19 -9.95 -18.74
C THR A 725 -22.85 -10.01 -20.23
N MET A 726 -23.38 -10.99 -20.96
CA MET A 726 -23.12 -11.17 -22.40
C MET A 726 -24.10 -10.41 -23.31
N ARG A 727 -25.24 -9.96 -22.76
CA ARG A 727 -26.35 -9.34 -23.51
C ARG A 727 -25.87 -8.14 -24.32
N GLY A 728 -26.13 -8.18 -25.62
CA GLY A 728 -25.75 -7.12 -26.57
C GLY A 728 -24.24 -7.01 -26.84
N ARG A 729 -23.42 -7.90 -26.26
CA ARG A 729 -21.95 -7.87 -26.39
C ARG A 729 -21.42 -9.06 -27.17
N VAL A 730 -22.05 -10.24 -27.03
CA VAL A 730 -21.70 -11.44 -27.79
C VAL A 730 -22.78 -11.71 -28.83
N ASN A 731 -22.38 -11.80 -30.09
CA ASN A 731 -23.22 -12.27 -31.16
C ASN A 731 -22.81 -13.72 -31.51
N PHE A 732 -23.67 -14.66 -31.16
CA PHE A 732 -23.42 -16.10 -31.33
C PHE A 732 -23.56 -16.56 -32.79
N ASP A 733 -24.30 -15.84 -33.63
CA ASP A 733 -24.45 -16.18 -35.06
C ASP A 733 -23.21 -15.80 -35.87
N THR A 734 -22.59 -14.66 -35.54
CA THR A 734 -21.42 -14.10 -36.24
C THR A 734 -20.10 -14.35 -35.51
N TYR A 735 -20.15 -14.96 -34.32
CA TYR A 735 -18.99 -15.20 -33.46
C TYR A 735 -18.17 -13.93 -33.16
N ARG A 736 -18.86 -12.80 -32.99
CA ARG A 736 -18.24 -11.50 -32.68
C ARG A 736 -18.53 -11.05 -31.26
N VAL A 737 -17.51 -10.48 -30.63
CA VAL A 737 -17.60 -9.89 -29.28
C VAL A 737 -17.28 -8.41 -29.37
N ILE A 738 -18.23 -7.57 -28.98
CA ILE A 738 -18.13 -6.11 -29.04
C ILE A 738 -18.43 -5.53 -27.65
N LEU A 739 -17.40 -4.99 -26.99
CA LEU A 739 -17.57 -4.21 -25.77
C LEU A 739 -17.53 -2.73 -26.12
N GLY A 740 -18.71 -2.10 -26.12
CA GLY A 740 -18.86 -0.69 -26.51
C GLY A 740 -18.00 0.27 -25.70
N GLY A 741 -17.83 0.01 -24.39
CA GLY A 741 -17.02 0.83 -23.49
C GLY A 741 -15.52 0.82 -23.79
N LEU A 742 -15.02 -0.13 -24.59
CA LEU A 742 -13.60 -0.20 -24.97
C LEU A 742 -13.30 0.35 -26.37
N ARG A 743 -14.34 0.68 -27.15
CA ARG A 743 -14.20 0.98 -28.58
C ARG A 743 -13.24 2.14 -28.87
N SER A 744 -13.21 3.17 -28.02
CA SER A 744 -12.33 4.33 -28.17
C SER A 744 -10.86 4.02 -27.87
N GLN A 745 -10.58 3.03 -27.02
CA GLN A 745 -9.23 2.72 -26.52
C GLN A 745 -8.67 1.38 -27.03
N LEU A 746 -9.46 0.59 -27.74
CA LEU A 746 -9.06 -0.75 -28.19
C LEU A 746 -7.73 -0.79 -28.95
N SER A 747 -7.50 0.20 -29.82
CA SER A 747 -6.26 0.30 -30.59
C SER A 747 -5.03 0.61 -29.72
N ASN A 748 -5.21 1.37 -28.63
CA ASN A 748 -4.15 1.66 -27.67
C ASN A 748 -3.87 0.44 -26.78
N ILE A 749 -4.91 -0.27 -26.34
CA ILE A 749 -4.76 -1.50 -25.55
C ILE A 749 -3.99 -2.56 -26.35
N ARG A 750 -4.30 -2.75 -27.64
CA ARG A 750 -3.58 -3.70 -28.51
C ARG A 750 -2.10 -3.36 -28.74
N ARG A 751 -1.69 -2.10 -28.55
CA ARG A 751 -0.27 -1.67 -28.65
C ARG A 751 0.49 -1.76 -27.33
N SER A 752 -0.20 -2.06 -26.23
CA SER A 752 0.45 -2.18 -24.92
C SER A 752 1.43 -3.34 -24.89
N ARG A 753 2.45 -3.21 -24.05
CA ARG A 753 3.48 -4.23 -23.89
C ARG A 753 3.26 -5.14 -22.70
N ARG A 754 2.36 -4.77 -21.79
CA ARG A 754 2.06 -5.50 -20.57
C ARG A 754 0.67 -5.13 -20.06
N ILE A 755 -0.01 -6.13 -19.50
CA ILE A 755 -1.30 -5.96 -18.82
C ILE A 755 -1.09 -6.26 -17.34
N ILE A 756 -1.56 -5.35 -16.49
CA ILE A 756 -1.51 -5.46 -15.03
C ILE A 756 -2.93 -5.53 -14.52
N PHE A 757 -3.32 -6.63 -13.89
CA PHE A 757 -4.57 -6.70 -13.14
C PHE A 757 -4.35 -6.23 -11.71
N CYS A 758 -5.25 -5.39 -11.22
CA CYS A 758 -5.23 -4.89 -9.84
C CYS A 758 -6.61 -5.02 -9.21
N ALA A 759 -6.71 -5.77 -8.11
CA ALA A 759 -7.97 -6.01 -7.41
C ALA A 759 -7.73 -6.53 -5.97
N CYS A 760 -8.81 -6.70 -5.21
CA CYS A 760 -8.78 -7.28 -3.85
C CYS A 760 -9.75 -8.47 -3.72
N GLY A 761 -9.43 -9.41 -2.82
CA GLY A 761 -10.31 -10.52 -2.43
C GLY A 761 -10.82 -11.37 -3.60
N THR A 762 -12.14 -11.64 -3.63
CA THR A 762 -12.78 -12.38 -4.72
C THR A 762 -12.56 -11.75 -6.11
N SER A 763 -12.44 -10.42 -6.22
CA SER A 763 -12.14 -9.77 -7.51
C SER A 763 -10.71 -10.02 -7.96
N TYR A 764 -9.75 -10.19 -7.03
CA TYR A 764 -8.40 -10.65 -7.36
C TYR A 764 -8.43 -12.10 -7.88
N HIS A 765 -9.23 -12.98 -7.28
CA HIS A 765 -9.36 -14.35 -7.77
C HIS A 765 -9.92 -14.44 -9.19
N SER A 766 -10.83 -13.55 -9.61
CA SER A 766 -11.33 -13.54 -11.00
C SER A 766 -10.24 -13.13 -12.01
N CYS A 767 -9.33 -12.24 -11.61
CA CYS A 767 -8.11 -11.92 -12.38
C CYS A 767 -7.15 -13.12 -12.46
N VAL A 768 -6.90 -13.81 -11.33
CA VAL A 768 -6.07 -15.04 -11.33
C VAL A 768 -6.65 -16.10 -12.25
N ALA A 769 -7.97 -16.27 -12.24
CA ALA A 769 -8.67 -17.27 -13.05
C ALA A 769 -8.53 -17.02 -14.56
N THR A 770 -8.46 -15.75 -14.97
CA THR A 770 -8.41 -15.34 -16.38
C THR A 770 -6.98 -15.02 -16.86
N ARG A 771 -6.00 -14.95 -15.96
CA ARG A 771 -4.59 -14.67 -16.30
C ARG A 771 -4.04 -15.54 -17.43
N ALA A 772 -4.26 -16.85 -17.35
CA ALA A 772 -3.76 -17.80 -18.34
C ALA A 772 -4.42 -17.58 -19.72
N LEU A 773 -5.70 -17.23 -19.75
CA LEU A 773 -6.44 -16.95 -20.98
C LEU A 773 -5.93 -15.66 -21.66
N PHE A 774 -5.66 -14.60 -20.89
CA PHE A 774 -5.09 -13.38 -21.44
C PHE A 774 -3.70 -13.64 -22.03
N ALA A 775 -2.86 -14.39 -21.33
CA ALA A 775 -1.54 -14.78 -21.83
C ALA A 775 -1.65 -15.60 -23.13
N GLU A 776 -2.64 -16.50 -23.24
CA GLU A 776 -2.89 -17.34 -24.41
C GLU A 776 -3.40 -16.56 -25.64
N LEU A 777 -4.36 -15.65 -25.45
CA LEU A 777 -5.05 -14.97 -26.54
C LEU A 777 -4.37 -13.66 -26.97
N VAL A 778 -3.88 -12.88 -26.01
CA VAL A 778 -3.29 -11.54 -26.24
C VAL A 778 -1.78 -11.63 -26.44
N GLU A 779 -1.12 -12.64 -25.86
CA GLU A 779 0.34 -12.87 -25.96
C GLU A 779 1.19 -11.67 -25.50
N VAL A 780 0.72 -10.99 -24.44
CA VAL A 780 1.49 -9.98 -23.70
C VAL A 780 1.74 -10.49 -22.29
N PRO A 781 2.83 -10.08 -21.62
CA PRO A 781 3.02 -10.29 -20.19
C PRO A 781 1.77 -9.83 -19.41
N VAL A 782 1.25 -10.74 -18.58
CA VAL A 782 0.11 -10.49 -17.71
C VAL A 782 0.53 -10.69 -16.26
N SER A 783 0.49 -9.63 -15.46
CA SER A 783 0.64 -9.70 -14.01
C SER A 783 -0.71 -9.54 -13.32
N VAL A 784 -0.84 -10.12 -12.13
CA VAL A 784 -2.04 -10.03 -11.30
C VAL A 784 -1.59 -9.69 -9.90
N GLU A 785 -1.97 -8.51 -9.44
CA GLU A 785 -1.47 -7.93 -8.20
C GLU A 785 -2.63 -7.71 -7.23
N LEU A 786 -2.38 -8.00 -5.95
CA LEU A 786 -3.23 -7.53 -4.87
C LEU A 786 -3.01 -6.03 -4.72
N ALA A 787 -4.10 -5.25 -4.73
CA ALA A 787 -4.00 -3.80 -4.80
C ALA A 787 -3.23 -3.17 -3.62
N SER A 788 -3.34 -3.76 -2.42
CA SER A 788 -2.57 -3.33 -1.25
C SER A 788 -1.07 -3.55 -1.43
N ALA A 789 -0.65 -4.79 -1.72
CA ALA A 789 0.76 -5.11 -1.96
C ALA A 789 1.36 -4.30 -3.13
N PHE A 790 0.58 -4.07 -4.18
CA PHE A 790 0.98 -3.25 -5.32
C PHE A 790 1.38 -1.82 -4.91
N LEU A 791 0.67 -1.24 -3.94
CA LEU A 791 0.93 0.09 -3.40
C LEU A 791 2.09 0.08 -2.40
N ASP A 792 2.13 -0.91 -1.50
CA ASP A 792 3.17 -1.06 -0.48
C ASP A 792 4.56 -1.18 -1.12
N GLU A 793 4.65 -2.01 -2.16
CA GLU A 793 5.90 -2.22 -2.91
C GLU A 793 6.17 -1.11 -3.94
N ARG A 794 5.19 -0.23 -4.19
CA ARG A 794 5.21 0.80 -5.24
C ARG A 794 5.69 0.22 -6.58
N LEU A 795 4.99 -0.80 -7.06
CA LEU A 795 5.42 -1.54 -8.24
C LEU A 795 5.62 -0.61 -9.46
N PRO A 796 6.67 -0.84 -10.28
CA PRO A 796 6.94 0.01 -11.44
C PRO A 796 5.84 -0.09 -12.50
N VAL A 797 5.26 1.07 -12.84
CA VAL A 797 4.26 1.23 -13.91
C VAL A 797 4.79 2.20 -14.96
N PHE A 798 4.60 1.84 -16.22
CA PHE A 798 5.04 2.57 -17.39
C PHE A 798 3.85 3.03 -18.24
N ARG A 799 4.10 3.97 -19.16
CA ARG A 799 3.06 4.56 -20.02
C ARG A 799 2.47 3.59 -21.05
N ASP A 800 3.21 2.54 -21.39
CA ASP A 800 2.81 1.49 -22.32
C ASP A 800 2.14 0.29 -21.63
N ASP A 801 1.91 0.39 -20.32
CA ASP A 801 1.11 -0.58 -19.56
C ASP A 801 -0.39 -0.30 -19.70
N VAL A 802 -1.17 -1.38 -19.69
CA VAL A 802 -2.61 -1.33 -19.49
C VAL A 802 -2.92 -1.89 -18.11
N CYS A 803 -3.49 -1.06 -17.24
CA CYS A 803 -3.88 -1.44 -15.89
C CYS A 803 -5.38 -1.69 -15.83
N ILE A 804 -5.78 -2.92 -15.54
CA ILE A 804 -7.18 -3.34 -15.43
C ILE A 804 -7.56 -3.44 -13.96
N PHE A 805 -8.49 -2.58 -13.53
CA PHE A 805 -9.00 -2.51 -12.17
C PHE A 805 -10.32 -3.24 -12.07
N VAL A 806 -10.37 -4.33 -11.29
CA VAL A 806 -11.56 -5.17 -11.15
C VAL A 806 -12.15 -4.98 -9.76
N SER A 807 -13.37 -4.44 -9.68
CA SER A 807 -14.05 -4.21 -8.41
C SER A 807 -15.57 -4.29 -8.59
N GLN A 808 -16.24 -5.10 -7.78
CA GLN A 808 -17.70 -5.18 -7.78
C GLN A 808 -18.33 -3.82 -7.46
N SER A 809 -17.92 -3.19 -6.35
CA SER A 809 -18.49 -1.94 -5.87
C SER A 809 -18.01 -0.73 -6.68
N GLY A 810 -16.81 -0.80 -7.24
CA GLY A 810 -16.14 0.33 -7.88
C GLY A 810 -15.64 1.40 -6.89
N GLU A 811 -15.64 1.07 -5.59
CA GLU A 811 -15.26 1.96 -4.49
C GLU A 811 -14.19 1.34 -3.57
N THR A 812 -13.62 0.19 -3.93
CA THR A 812 -12.60 -0.49 -3.11
C THR A 812 -11.34 0.39 -2.98
N LYS A 813 -10.97 0.79 -1.76
CA LYS A 813 -9.96 1.84 -1.52
C LYS A 813 -8.59 1.50 -2.11
N ASP A 814 -8.01 0.35 -1.79
CA ASP A 814 -6.69 -0.01 -2.33
C ASP A 814 -6.71 -0.06 -3.86
N THR A 815 -7.83 -0.50 -4.45
CA THR A 815 -7.98 -0.50 -5.91
C THR A 815 -8.10 0.91 -6.48
N LEU A 816 -8.77 1.84 -5.79
CA LEU A 816 -8.84 3.26 -6.14
C LEU A 816 -7.47 3.96 -6.01
N LEU A 817 -6.73 3.69 -4.94
CA LEU A 817 -5.39 4.21 -4.73
C LEU A 817 -4.42 3.67 -5.80
N ALA A 818 -4.51 2.39 -6.13
CA ALA A 818 -3.74 1.81 -7.22
C ALA A 818 -4.11 2.42 -8.59
N LEU A 819 -5.39 2.77 -8.80
CA LEU A 819 -5.85 3.49 -9.98
C LEU A 819 -5.21 4.88 -10.07
N ALA A 820 -5.26 5.67 -8.99
CA ALA A 820 -4.62 6.98 -8.93
C ALA A 820 -3.10 6.87 -9.20
N TYR A 821 -2.43 5.93 -8.54
CA TYR A 821 -1.00 5.65 -8.72
C TYR A 821 -0.62 5.32 -10.18
N CYS A 822 -1.44 4.53 -10.87
CA CYS A 822 -1.21 4.18 -12.27
C CYS A 822 -1.50 5.35 -13.22
N LYS A 823 -2.54 6.16 -12.93
CA LYS A 823 -2.89 7.36 -13.71
C LYS A 823 -1.78 8.41 -13.65
N GLU A 824 -1.20 8.65 -12.47
CA GLU A 824 -0.06 9.56 -12.29
C GLU A 824 1.15 9.17 -13.16
N ARG A 825 1.34 7.86 -13.40
CA ARG A 825 2.42 7.32 -14.25
C ARG A 825 2.06 7.29 -15.74
N GLY A 826 0.84 7.67 -16.08
CA GLY A 826 0.35 7.77 -17.46
C GLY A 826 0.02 6.42 -18.11
N ALA A 827 -0.26 5.38 -17.33
CA ALA A 827 -0.73 4.10 -17.85
C ALA A 827 -2.19 4.18 -18.32
N LEU A 828 -2.57 3.30 -19.25
CA LEU A 828 -3.95 3.20 -19.70
C LEU A 828 -4.77 2.40 -18.69
N CYS A 829 -5.57 3.10 -17.88
CA CYS A 829 -6.45 2.49 -16.88
C CYS A 829 -7.82 2.08 -17.45
N LEU A 830 -8.21 0.82 -17.22
CA LEU A 830 -9.49 0.22 -17.61
C LEU A 830 -10.25 -0.28 -16.37
N GLY A 831 -11.50 0.13 -16.18
CA GLY A 831 -12.34 -0.32 -15.06
C GLY A 831 -13.30 -1.45 -15.41
N VAL A 832 -13.36 -2.51 -14.60
CA VAL A 832 -14.37 -3.60 -14.70
C VAL A 832 -15.22 -3.58 -13.43
N CYS A 833 -16.44 -3.03 -13.53
CA CYS A 833 -17.26 -2.70 -12.35
C CYS A 833 -18.71 -3.19 -12.45
N ASN A 834 -19.35 -3.42 -11.30
CA ASN A 834 -20.79 -3.74 -11.25
C ASN A 834 -21.67 -2.56 -10.80
N THR A 835 -21.09 -1.46 -10.37
CA THR A 835 -21.83 -0.26 -9.97
C THR A 835 -21.63 0.85 -11.01
N VAL A 836 -22.74 1.26 -11.65
CA VAL A 836 -22.75 2.39 -12.59
C VAL A 836 -22.49 3.69 -11.83
N GLY A 837 -21.62 4.55 -12.37
CA GLY A 837 -21.30 5.84 -11.75
C GLY A 837 -20.36 5.75 -10.54
N SER A 838 -19.83 4.56 -10.23
CA SER A 838 -18.80 4.39 -9.19
C SER A 838 -17.51 5.13 -9.53
N THR A 839 -16.70 5.44 -8.53
CA THR A 839 -15.46 6.21 -8.66
C THR A 839 -14.48 5.56 -9.65
N ILE A 840 -14.23 4.24 -9.56
CA ILE A 840 -13.40 3.52 -10.55
C ILE A 840 -13.98 3.67 -11.97
N SER A 841 -15.30 3.56 -12.13
CA SER A 841 -15.93 3.66 -13.46
C SER A 841 -15.85 5.07 -14.08
N ARG A 842 -15.80 6.12 -13.24
CA ARG A 842 -15.68 7.52 -13.68
C ARG A 842 -14.23 7.92 -13.93
N GLU A 843 -13.30 7.43 -13.13
CA GLU A 843 -11.90 7.84 -13.18
C GLU A 843 -11.04 7.08 -14.18
N THR A 844 -11.49 5.91 -14.63
CA THR A 844 -10.79 5.11 -15.66
C THR A 844 -11.03 5.67 -17.07
N HIS A 845 -10.11 5.45 -18.00
CA HIS A 845 -10.21 5.98 -19.36
C HIS A 845 -11.29 5.27 -20.21
N CYS A 846 -11.54 4.00 -19.87
CA CYS A 846 -12.56 3.15 -20.48
C CYS A 846 -12.94 2.06 -19.48
N GLY A 847 -14.08 1.40 -19.70
CA GLY A 847 -14.48 0.35 -18.78
C GLY A 847 -15.59 -0.56 -19.30
N VAL A 848 -15.83 -1.63 -18.55
CA VAL A 848 -16.86 -2.63 -18.80
C VAL A 848 -17.72 -2.77 -17.56
N HIS A 849 -18.99 -2.41 -17.68
CA HIS A 849 -19.97 -2.71 -16.65
C HIS A 849 -20.36 -4.18 -16.73
N ILE A 850 -20.11 -4.99 -15.69
CA ILE A 850 -20.36 -6.44 -15.78
C ILE A 850 -21.86 -6.77 -15.88
N ASN A 851 -22.75 -5.90 -15.38
CA ASN A 851 -24.20 -6.07 -15.47
C ASN A 851 -24.73 -7.38 -14.81
N ALA A 852 -24.20 -7.71 -13.63
CA ALA A 852 -24.67 -8.84 -12.83
C ALA A 852 -25.95 -8.54 -12.02
N GLY A 853 -26.40 -7.26 -12.05
CA GLY A 853 -27.41 -6.72 -11.15
C GLY A 853 -26.86 -6.43 -9.75
N PRO A 854 -27.66 -5.81 -8.86
CA PRO A 854 -27.27 -5.56 -7.48
C PRO A 854 -26.87 -6.86 -6.77
N GLU A 855 -25.80 -6.81 -6.00
CA GLU A 855 -25.38 -7.89 -5.13
C GLU A 855 -25.45 -7.34 -3.70
N ILE A 856 -26.16 -8.02 -2.80
CA ILE A 856 -26.45 -7.57 -1.44
C ILE A 856 -25.69 -8.42 -0.42
N SER A 857 -25.48 -9.71 -0.67
CA SER A 857 -24.71 -10.55 0.26
C SER A 857 -23.27 -10.05 0.41
N VAL A 858 -22.70 -10.15 1.62
CA VAL A 858 -21.32 -9.70 1.85
C VAL A 858 -20.32 -10.52 1.03
N ALA A 859 -20.50 -11.84 1.00
CA ALA A 859 -19.65 -12.74 0.22
C ALA A 859 -20.01 -12.70 -1.27
N SER A 860 -19.10 -12.20 -2.11
CA SER A 860 -19.35 -12.09 -3.55
C SER A 860 -19.55 -13.45 -4.23
N THR A 861 -20.52 -13.56 -5.14
CA THR A 861 -20.89 -14.79 -5.85
C THR A 861 -21.10 -14.54 -7.34
N LYS A 862 -22.25 -13.98 -7.74
CA LYS A 862 -22.57 -13.68 -9.14
C LYS A 862 -21.65 -12.61 -9.73
N ALA A 863 -21.10 -11.71 -8.91
CA ALA A 863 -20.12 -10.76 -9.42
C ALA A 863 -18.79 -11.44 -9.78
N TYR A 864 -18.33 -12.47 -9.05
CA TYR A 864 -17.14 -13.25 -9.43
C TYR A 864 -17.29 -13.89 -10.82
N THR A 865 -18.39 -14.62 -11.03
CA THR A 865 -18.63 -15.30 -12.30
C THR A 865 -18.87 -14.30 -13.43
N SER A 866 -19.58 -13.20 -13.19
CA SER A 866 -19.77 -12.14 -14.18
C SER A 866 -18.47 -11.39 -14.51
N GLN A 867 -17.60 -11.14 -13.53
CA GLN A 867 -16.26 -10.58 -13.75
C GLN A 867 -15.42 -11.51 -14.63
N PHE A 868 -15.42 -12.82 -14.33
CA PHE A 868 -14.74 -13.82 -15.16
C PHE A 868 -15.20 -13.71 -16.61
N ILE A 869 -16.51 -13.71 -16.87
CA ILE A 869 -17.04 -13.64 -18.23
C ILE A 869 -16.73 -12.30 -18.91
N ALA A 870 -16.80 -11.19 -18.19
CA ALA A 870 -16.40 -9.88 -18.71
C ALA A 870 -14.92 -9.87 -19.13
N LEU A 871 -14.03 -10.39 -18.30
CA LEU A 871 -12.60 -10.51 -18.59
C LEU A 871 -12.34 -11.45 -19.78
N THR A 872 -13.03 -12.59 -19.88
CA THR A 872 -12.99 -13.47 -21.06
C THR A 872 -13.39 -12.73 -22.33
N MET A 873 -14.48 -11.96 -22.31
CA MET A 873 -14.91 -11.16 -23.47
C MET A 873 -13.88 -10.10 -23.87
N ILE A 874 -13.20 -9.47 -22.90
CA ILE A 874 -12.10 -8.54 -23.18
C ILE A 874 -10.99 -9.27 -23.94
N ALA A 875 -10.54 -10.43 -23.47
CA ALA A 875 -9.52 -11.22 -24.15
C ALA A 875 -9.94 -11.67 -25.57
N LEU A 876 -11.21 -12.05 -25.76
CA LEU A 876 -11.78 -12.41 -27.08
C LEU A 876 -11.85 -11.23 -28.05
N GLN A 877 -12.10 -10.01 -27.56
CA GLN A 877 -12.11 -8.80 -28.37
C GLN A 877 -10.69 -8.34 -28.73
N LEU A 878 -9.74 -8.47 -27.79
CA LEU A 878 -8.34 -8.11 -28.05
C LEU A 878 -7.68 -9.03 -29.10
N SER A 879 -8.07 -10.31 -29.14
CA SER A 879 -7.56 -11.32 -30.08
C SER A 879 -8.31 -11.41 -31.42
N GLU A 880 -9.29 -10.53 -31.67
CA GLU A 880 -10.16 -10.61 -32.87
C GLU A 880 -9.40 -10.59 -34.20
N ASP A 881 -8.32 -9.81 -34.31
CA ASP A 881 -7.55 -9.64 -35.55
C ASP A 881 -6.61 -10.81 -35.86
N ARG A 882 -6.49 -11.78 -34.93
CA ARG A 882 -5.56 -12.91 -35.05
C ARG A 882 -6.23 -14.10 -35.73
N LEU A 883 -5.71 -14.51 -36.88
CA LEU A 883 -6.27 -15.61 -37.67
C LEU A 883 -6.03 -16.98 -37.03
N ASP A 884 -4.86 -17.18 -36.42
CA ASP A 884 -4.46 -18.41 -35.73
C ASP A 884 -5.31 -18.70 -34.49
N LYS A 885 -5.85 -17.65 -33.84
CA LYS A 885 -6.71 -17.78 -32.65
C LYS A 885 -8.19 -17.98 -32.98
N GLN A 886 -8.62 -17.92 -34.25
CA GLN A 886 -10.06 -17.97 -34.58
C GLN A 886 -10.74 -19.25 -34.13
N ALA A 887 -10.12 -20.42 -34.35
CA ALA A 887 -10.69 -21.70 -33.90
C ALA A 887 -10.91 -21.73 -32.38
N ARG A 888 -9.93 -21.24 -31.62
CA ARG A 888 -10.00 -21.13 -30.17
C ARG A 888 -11.06 -20.14 -29.71
N ARG A 889 -11.20 -19.00 -30.40
CA ARG A 889 -12.25 -18.00 -30.11
C ARG A 889 -13.65 -18.59 -30.34
N THR A 890 -13.86 -19.29 -31.46
CA THR A 890 -15.13 -19.98 -31.76
C THR A 890 -15.48 -20.99 -30.68
N GLU A 891 -14.53 -21.84 -30.29
CA GLU A 891 -14.70 -22.81 -29.20
C GLU A 891 -15.16 -22.13 -27.90
N ILE A 892 -14.47 -21.06 -27.48
CA ILE A 892 -14.82 -20.32 -26.25
C ILE A 892 -16.22 -19.69 -26.37
N ILE A 893 -16.57 -19.11 -27.52
CA ILE A 893 -17.88 -18.48 -27.74
C ILE A 893 -19.02 -19.52 -27.71
N ASP A 894 -18.81 -20.72 -28.28
CA ASP A 894 -19.76 -21.83 -28.15
C ASP A 894 -19.91 -22.26 -26.68
N GLY A 895 -18.80 -22.32 -25.94
CA GLY A 895 -18.80 -22.56 -24.50
C GLY A 895 -19.59 -21.52 -23.70
N LEU A 896 -19.46 -20.24 -24.05
CA LEU A 896 -20.22 -19.13 -23.46
C LEU A 896 -21.73 -19.28 -23.72
N ALA A 897 -22.12 -19.72 -24.94
CA ALA A 897 -23.53 -19.94 -25.29
C ALA A 897 -24.17 -21.02 -24.42
N ALA A 898 -23.45 -22.12 -24.14
CA ALA A 898 -23.94 -23.22 -23.32
C ALA A 898 -23.88 -22.96 -21.81
N LEU A 899 -23.14 -21.94 -21.37
CA LEU A 899 -22.74 -21.74 -19.98
C LEU A 899 -23.93 -21.60 -19.01
N SER A 900 -24.95 -20.82 -19.37
CA SER A 900 -26.16 -20.65 -18.53
C SER A 900 -26.86 -21.98 -18.26
N SER A 901 -26.99 -22.82 -19.29
CA SER A 901 -27.61 -24.15 -19.16
C SER A 901 -26.78 -25.09 -18.29
N ASN A 902 -25.44 -25.02 -18.39
CA ASN A 902 -24.53 -25.82 -17.60
C ASN A 902 -24.53 -25.40 -16.12
N ILE A 903 -24.61 -24.10 -15.81
CA ILE A 903 -24.77 -23.62 -14.43
C ILE A 903 -26.06 -24.18 -13.81
N ARG A 904 -27.19 -24.19 -14.54
CA ARG A 904 -28.44 -24.80 -14.05
C ARG A 904 -28.29 -26.28 -13.70
N LYS A 905 -27.54 -27.05 -14.51
CA LYS A 905 -27.24 -28.46 -14.20
C LYS A 905 -26.40 -28.60 -12.92
N VAL A 906 -25.45 -27.69 -12.69
CA VAL A 906 -24.63 -27.68 -11.46
C VAL A 906 -25.47 -27.31 -10.24
N LEU A 907 -26.36 -26.32 -10.35
CA LEU A 907 -27.29 -25.94 -9.28
C LEU A 907 -28.22 -27.10 -8.90
N ALA A 908 -28.58 -27.98 -9.84
CA ALA A 908 -29.38 -29.17 -9.57
C ALA A 908 -28.66 -30.20 -8.66
N LEU A 909 -27.34 -30.08 -8.44
CA LEU A 909 -26.56 -30.91 -7.51
C LEU A 909 -26.70 -30.46 -6.04
N GLU A 910 -27.48 -29.41 -5.76
CA GLU A 910 -27.69 -28.90 -4.39
C GLU A 910 -28.04 -29.99 -3.35
N PRO A 911 -28.90 -31.00 -3.62
CA PRO A 911 -29.22 -32.03 -2.65
C PRO A 911 -27.99 -32.82 -2.16
N ASP A 912 -27.08 -33.17 -3.07
CA ASP A 912 -25.84 -33.86 -2.74
C ASP A 912 -24.87 -32.93 -1.99
N ILE A 913 -24.76 -31.69 -2.42
CA ILE A 913 -23.94 -30.67 -1.76
C ILE A 913 -24.41 -30.45 -0.32
N LYS A 914 -25.72 -30.43 -0.06
CA LYS A 914 -26.29 -30.30 1.29
C LYS A 914 -25.94 -31.48 2.19
N LYS A 915 -25.88 -32.70 1.63
CA LYS A 915 -25.39 -33.89 2.35
C LYS A 915 -23.94 -33.71 2.76
N TYR A 916 -23.07 -33.32 1.82
CA TYR A 916 -21.65 -33.09 2.10
C TYR A 916 -21.42 -31.91 3.06
N ALA A 917 -22.21 -30.83 2.97
CA ALA A 917 -22.14 -29.71 3.90
C ALA A 917 -22.36 -30.13 5.37
N THR A 918 -23.16 -31.16 5.61
CA THR A 918 -23.42 -31.70 6.96
C THR A 918 -22.23 -32.48 7.51
N GLU A 919 -21.49 -33.15 6.64
CA GLU A 919 -20.27 -33.90 6.98
C GLU A 919 -19.09 -32.94 7.18
N TYR A 920 -18.80 -32.14 6.15
CA TYR A 920 -17.66 -31.22 6.11
C TYR A 920 -17.80 -30.07 7.11
N GLY A 921 -19.03 -29.68 7.46
CA GLY A 921 -19.29 -28.63 8.45
C GLY A 921 -18.88 -28.99 9.89
N LYS A 922 -18.58 -30.25 10.18
CA LYS A 922 -18.11 -30.71 11.49
C LYS A 922 -16.63 -30.43 11.74
N HIS A 923 -15.87 -30.22 10.67
CA HIS A 923 -14.43 -30.03 10.76
C HIS A 923 -14.07 -28.56 10.99
N GLU A 924 -12.91 -28.33 11.61
CA GLU A 924 -12.36 -26.99 11.87
C GLU A 924 -11.42 -26.53 10.75
N ASN A 925 -10.70 -27.47 10.14
CA ASN A 925 -9.76 -27.24 9.04
C ASN A 925 -10.24 -27.93 7.77
N LEU A 926 -9.92 -27.37 6.60
CA LEU A 926 -10.28 -27.92 5.29
C LEU A 926 -9.24 -27.56 4.25
N ILE A 927 -8.80 -28.51 3.42
CA ILE A 927 -7.86 -28.23 2.32
C ILE A 927 -8.58 -28.37 0.97
N LEU A 928 -8.42 -27.38 0.09
CA LEU A 928 -8.91 -27.40 -1.28
C LEU A 928 -7.72 -27.50 -2.25
N LEU A 929 -7.74 -28.47 -3.17
CA LEU A 929 -6.65 -28.73 -4.11
C LEU A 929 -7.09 -28.56 -5.56
N GLY A 930 -6.30 -27.80 -6.33
CA GLY A 930 -6.55 -27.57 -7.76
C GLY A 930 -5.30 -27.12 -8.50
N ARG A 931 -5.31 -27.22 -9.83
CA ARG A 931 -4.19 -26.83 -10.70
C ARG A 931 -4.68 -26.14 -11.96
N GLY A 932 -3.81 -25.37 -12.61
CA GLY A 932 -4.14 -24.68 -13.85
C GLY A 932 -5.28 -23.68 -13.65
N TYR A 933 -6.30 -23.74 -14.51
CA TYR A 933 -7.50 -22.89 -14.39
C TYR A 933 -8.25 -23.10 -13.06
N GLN A 934 -8.11 -24.28 -12.44
CA GLN A 934 -8.75 -24.60 -11.17
C GLN A 934 -8.00 -24.07 -9.95
N GLY A 935 -6.80 -23.49 -10.12
CA GLY A 935 -6.07 -22.85 -9.04
C GLY A 935 -6.85 -21.67 -8.44
N ALA A 936 -7.47 -20.84 -9.27
CA ALA A 936 -8.32 -19.75 -8.79
C ALA A 936 -9.61 -20.27 -8.12
N THR A 937 -10.20 -21.35 -8.67
CA THR A 937 -11.40 -21.99 -8.12
C THR A 937 -11.20 -22.41 -6.66
N VAL A 938 -10.04 -23.00 -6.34
CA VAL A 938 -9.77 -23.47 -4.97
C VAL A 938 -9.44 -22.33 -4.01
N LEU A 939 -8.77 -21.27 -4.49
CA LEU A 939 -8.54 -20.06 -3.70
C LEU A 939 -9.87 -19.36 -3.36
N GLU A 940 -10.76 -19.23 -4.35
CA GLU A 940 -12.07 -18.63 -4.16
C GLU A 940 -12.98 -19.48 -3.27
N GLY A 941 -13.02 -20.80 -3.50
CA GLY A 941 -13.76 -21.72 -2.64
C GLY A 941 -13.30 -21.70 -1.19
N ALA A 942 -11.98 -21.68 -0.97
CA ALA A 942 -11.40 -21.54 0.35
C ALA A 942 -11.82 -20.22 1.02
N LEU A 943 -11.77 -19.11 0.28
CA LEU A 943 -12.19 -17.80 0.78
C LEU A 943 -13.68 -17.79 1.17
N LYS A 944 -14.59 -18.31 0.33
CA LYS A 944 -16.03 -18.38 0.66
C LYS A 944 -16.29 -19.21 1.92
N ILE A 945 -15.62 -20.35 2.05
CA ILE A 945 -15.78 -21.21 3.23
C ILE A 945 -15.27 -20.48 4.48
N LYS A 946 -14.11 -19.80 4.42
CA LYS A 946 -13.61 -18.97 5.54
C LYS A 946 -14.61 -17.87 5.92
N GLU A 947 -15.02 -17.06 4.95
CA GLU A 947 -15.84 -15.87 5.17
C GLU A 947 -17.18 -16.20 5.81
N VAL A 948 -17.86 -17.23 5.30
CA VAL A 948 -19.27 -17.47 5.63
C VAL A 948 -19.44 -18.52 6.73
N SER A 949 -18.54 -19.49 6.82
CA SER A 949 -18.66 -20.62 7.76
C SER A 949 -17.65 -20.63 8.92
N TYR A 950 -16.63 -19.76 8.85
CA TYR A 950 -15.52 -19.66 9.81
C TYR A 950 -14.70 -20.95 9.98
N ILE A 951 -14.79 -21.88 9.02
CA ILE A 951 -13.86 -23.01 8.90
C ILE A 951 -12.54 -22.47 8.34
N HIS A 952 -11.43 -22.93 8.90
CA HIS A 952 -10.12 -22.64 8.36
C HIS A 952 -9.90 -23.45 7.08
N ALA A 953 -10.35 -22.90 5.95
CA ALA A 953 -10.23 -23.52 4.65
C ALA A 953 -9.04 -22.96 3.87
N GLU A 954 -8.10 -23.78 3.42
CA GLU A 954 -6.92 -23.32 2.65
C GLU A 954 -6.96 -23.85 1.22
N GLY A 955 -6.76 -22.95 0.25
CA GLY A 955 -6.65 -23.31 -1.16
C GLY A 955 -5.19 -23.49 -1.55
N ILE A 956 -4.82 -24.70 -1.97
CA ILE A 956 -3.44 -25.07 -2.26
C ILE A 956 -3.34 -25.55 -3.72
N LEU A 957 -2.33 -25.06 -4.43
CA LEU A 957 -2.04 -25.54 -5.77
C LEU A 957 -1.55 -26.98 -5.69
N ALA A 958 -2.19 -27.90 -6.43
CA ALA A 958 -1.90 -29.32 -6.34
C ALA A 958 -0.45 -29.69 -6.71
N GLY A 959 0.24 -28.82 -7.47
CA GLY A 959 1.68 -28.97 -7.75
C GLY A 959 2.58 -28.72 -6.55
N GLU A 960 2.17 -27.84 -5.63
CA GLU A 960 2.95 -27.46 -4.44
C GLU A 960 2.84 -28.46 -3.29
N LEU A 961 1.97 -29.47 -3.43
CA LEU A 961 1.66 -30.41 -2.37
C LEU A 961 2.93 -31.02 -1.76
N LYS A 962 3.85 -31.53 -2.61
CA LYS A 962 5.11 -32.16 -2.17
C LYS A 962 6.11 -31.21 -1.52
N HIS A 963 5.92 -29.90 -1.64
CA HIS A 963 6.85 -28.89 -1.16
C HIS A 963 6.52 -28.43 0.28
N GLY A 964 5.73 -29.21 1.02
CA GLY A 964 5.42 -28.99 2.43
C GLY A 964 3.99 -29.36 2.81
N PRO A 965 2.95 -28.82 2.13
CA PRO A 965 1.55 -28.98 2.52
C PRO A 965 1.05 -30.43 2.65
N LEU A 966 1.66 -31.36 1.92
CA LEU A 966 1.36 -32.78 1.98
C LEU A 966 1.57 -33.41 3.36
N ALA A 967 2.37 -32.79 4.23
CA ALA A 967 2.55 -33.22 5.61
C ALA A 967 1.27 -33.06 6.46
N LEU A 968 0.33 -32.22 6.03
CA LEU A 968 -0.96 -32.00 6.71
C LEU A 968 -2.01 -33.07 6.36
N ILE A 969 -1.71 -33.95 5.40
CA ILE A 969 -2.68 -34.94 4.90
C ILE A 969 -2.60 -36.22 5.73
N ASP A 970 -3.73 -36.56 6.34
CA ASP A 970 -3.99 -37.81 7.03
C ASP A 970 -5.44 -38.29 6.79
N ALA A 971 -5.86 -39.33 7.52
CA ALA A 971 -7.21 -39.88 7.41
C ALA A 971 -8.34 -38.99 7.99
N LEU A 972 -8.00 -37.93 8.74
CA LEU A 972 -8.94 -37.05 9.45
C LEU A 972 -9.10 -35.69 8.77
N MET A 973 -8.07 -35.22 8.06
CA MET A 973 -8.05 -33.96 7.34
C MET A 973 -9.05 -34.02 6.18
N PRO A 974 -10.12 -33.20 6.18
CA PRO A 974 -11.05 -33.16 5.07
C PRO A 974 -10.42 -32.42 3.89
N ILE A 975 -10.60 -32.98 2.70
CA ILE A 975 -9.98 -32.48 1.47
C ILE A 975 -11.04 -32.38 0.38
N ILE A 976 -11.01 -31.31 -0.40
CA ILE A 976 -11.79 -31.17 -1.62
C ILE A 976 -10.82 -31.02 -2.79
N MET A 977 -10.94 -31.86 -3.83
CA MET A 977 -10.09 -31.79 -5.01
C MET A 977 -10.91 -31.45 -6.25
N VAL A 978 -10.47 -30.44 -7.00
CA VAL A 978 -11.07 -30.05 -8.28
C VAL A 978 -10.23 -30.62 -9.42
N MET A 979 -10.77 -31.62 -10.11
CA MET A 979 -10.04 -32.45 -11.09
C MET A 979 -10.86 -32.68 -12.37
N THR A 980 -11.35 -31.60 -12.96
CA THR A 980 -12.02 -31.65 -14.27
C THR A 980 -11.03 -31.93 -15.40
N LYS A 981 -11.50 -32.50 -16.51
CA LYS A 981 -10.66 -32.80 -17.68
C LYS A 981 -10.16 -31.52 -18.36
N ASP A 982 -8.89 -31.23 -18.16
CA ASP A 982 -8.13 -30.19 -18.87
C ASP A 982 -6.72 -30.72 -19.20
N ARG A 983 -5.85 -29.85 -19.73
CA ARG A 983 -4.46 -30.19 -20.04
C ARG A 983 -3.62 -30.64 -18.83
N HIS A 984 -4.07 -30.37 -17.60
CA HIS A 984 -3.40 -30.70 -16.34
C HIS A 984 -4.04 -31.88 -15.63
N TYR A 985 -4.92 -32.63 -16.30
CA TYR A 985 -5.64 -33.76 -15.71
C TYR A 985 -4.70 -34.83 -15.15
N ASP A 986 -3.66 -35.22 -15.88
CA ASP A 986 -2.70 -36.22 -15.44
C ASP A 986 -1.89 -35.76 -14.21
N ASP A 987 -1.53 -34.48 -14.15
CA ASP A 987 -0.87 -33.89 -13.00
C ASP A 987 -1.77 -33.88 -11.76
N ASN A 988 -3.05 -33.57 -11.94
CA ASN A 988 -4.05 -33.64 -10.87
C ASN A 988 -4.28 -35.08 -10.42
N MET A 989 -4.28 -36.05 -11.33
CA MET A 989 -4.35 -37.48 -11.00
C MET A 989 -3.15 -37.92 -10.16
N ASN A 990 -1.96 -37.43 -10.48
CA ASN A 990 -0.77 -37.67 -9.68
C ASN A 990 -0.89 -37.08 -8.27
N ALA A 991 -1.48 -35.88 -8.13
CA ALA A 991 -1.76 -35.30 -6.82
C ALA A 991 -2.79 -36.14 -6.05
N PHE A 992 -3.87 -36.59 -6.70
CA PHE A 992 -4.87 -37.48 -6.08
C PHE A 992 -4.25 -38.75 -5.53
N LYS A 993 -3.38 -39.41 -6.30
CA LYS A 993 -2.64 -40.60 -5.85
C LYS A 993 -1.75 -40.32 -4.64
N GLN A 994 -1.20 -39.11 -4.52
CA GLN A 994 -0.38 -38.72 -3.36
C GLN A 994 -1.20 -38.48 -2.11
N VAL A 995 -2.41 -37.93 -2.26
CA VAL A 995 -3.38 -37.73 -1.17
C VAL A 995 -3.85 -39.09 -0.66
N THR A 996 -4.31 -39.96 -1.56
CA THR A 996 -4.85 -41.28 -1.20
C THR A 996 -3.80 -42.23 -0.65
N ALA A 997 -2.54 -42.13 -1.09
CA ALA A 997 -1.42 -42.86 -0.52
C ALA A 997 -1.13 -42.51 0.96
N ARG A 998 -1.65 -41.37 1.45
CA ARG A 998 -1.56 -40.93 2.86
C ARG A 998 -2.91 -41.04 3.58
N GLU A 999 -3.77 -41.94 3.10
CA GLU A 999 -5.09 -42.21 3.67
C GLU A 999 -6.09 -41.04 3.59
N GLY A 1000 -5.75 -39.96 2.89
CA GLY A 1000 -6.65 -38.84 2.65
C GLY A 1000 -7.89 -39.27 1.86
N LYS A 1001 -9.07 -38.78 2.27
CA LYS A 1001 -10.37 -39.11 1.67
C LYS A 1001 -11.00 -37.87 1.03
N PRO A 1002 -10.58 -37.50 -0.19
CA PRO A 1002 -11.06 -36.27 -0.82
C PRO A 1002 -12.50 -36.38 -1.33
N LEU A 1003 -13.26 -35.29 -1.21
CA LEU A 1003 -14.43 -35.02 -2.05
C LEU A 1003 -13.95 -34.53 -3.41
N LEU A 1004 -14.36 -35.21 -4.48
CA LEU A 1004 -13.90 -34.95 -5.83
C LEU A 1004 -14.91 -34.10 -6.62
N ILE A 1005 -14.49 -33.00 -7.22
CA ILE A 1005 -15.25 -32.27 -8.24
C ILE A 1005 -14.67 -32.65 -9.61
N ILE A 1006 -15.41 -33.47 -10.37
CA ILE A 1006 -14.93 -34.11 -11.60
C ILE A 1006 -15.91 -33.92 -12.76
N SER A 1007 -15.40 -34.02 -13.99
CA SER A 1007 -16.22 -33.94 -15.19
C SER A 1007 -17.21 -35.11 -15.28
N GLU A 1008 -18.45 -34.85 -15.70
CA GLU A 1008 -19.48 -35.89 -15.87
C GLU A 1008 -19.08 -37.02 -16.82
N THR A 1009 -18.20 -36.70 -17.79
CA THR A 1009 -17.65 -37.65 -18.77
C THR A 1009 -16.53 -38.52 -18.21
N ASP A 1010 -16.09 -38.28 -16.98
CA ASP A 1010 -15.01 -39.02 -16.35
C ASP A 1010 -15.52 -40.28 -15.65
N LYS A 1011 -15.20 -41.44 -16.22
CA LYS A 1011 -15.62 -42.76 -15.74
C LYS A 1011 -14.47 -43.55 -15.10
N ASN A 1012 -13.41 -42.88 -14.67
CA ASN A 1012 -12.30 -43.57 -14.03
C ASN A 1012 -12.78 -44.35 -12.78
N SER A 1013 -12.47 -45.65 -12.73
CA SER A 1013 -12.87 -46.54 -11.63
C SER A 1013 -12.17 -46.23 -10.31
N GLU A 1014 -11.00 -45.55 -10.35
CA GLU A 1014 -10.27 -45.13 -9.14
C GLU A 1014 -11.09 -44.16 -8.26
N PHE A 1015 -12.10 -43.49 -8.82
CA PHE A 1015 -12.98 -42.56 -8.08
C PHE A 1015 -14.19 -43.21 -7.42
N ALA A 1016 -14.52 -44.46 -7.77
CA ALA A 1016 -15.69 -45.16 -7.24
C ALA A 1016 -15.77 -45.23 -5.69
N PRO A 1017 -14.68 -45.37 -4.93
CA PRO A 1017 -14.74 -45.41 -3.46
C PRO A 1017 -14.85 -44.02 -2.81
N PHE A 1018 -14.79 -42.93 -3.56
CA PHE A 1018 -14.79 -41.56 -3.03
C PHE A 1018 -16.09 -40.82 -3.35
N ASN A 1019 -16.44 -39.88 -2.47
CA ASN A 1019 -17.54 -38.95 -2.73
C ASN A 1019 -17.16 -38.06 -3.93
N SER A 1020 -18.07 -37.91 -4.89
CA SER A 1020 -17.80 -37.11 -6.09
C SER A 1020 -19.02 -36.29 -6.53
N LEU A 1021 -18.75 -35.05 -6.91
CA LEU A 1021 -19.68 -34.14 -7.57
C LEU A 1021 -19.33 -34.11 -9.07
N ARG A 1022 -20.26 -34.57 -9.89
CA ARG A 1022 -20.09 -34.66 -11.34
C ARG A 1022 -20.65 -33.41 -12.01
N VAL A 1023 -19.75 -32.56 -12.49
CA VAL A 1023 -20.10 -31.28 -13.14
C VAL A 1023 -20.06 -31.41 -14.67
N PRO A 1024 -20.89 -30.66 -15.41
CA PRO A 1024 -20.86 -30.66 -16.88
C PRO A 1024 -19.49 -30.29 -17.43
N THR A 1025 -19.12 -30.89 -18.56
CA THR A 1025 -17.88 -30.57 -19.26
C THR A 1025 -18.12 -29.36 -20.17
N THR A 1026 -17.21 -28.38 -20.12
CA THR A 1026 -17.17 -27.22 -21.03
C THR A 1026 -15.73 -26.96 -21.47
N VAL A 1027 -15.52 -25.87 -22.21
CA VAL A 1027 -14.20 -25.39 -22.60
C VAL A 1027 -13.34 -25.17 -21.35
N ASP A 1028 -12.10 -25.63 -21.38
CA ASP A 1028 -11.15 -25.63 -20.27
C ASP A 1028 -11.04 -24.28 -19.53
N CYS A 1029 -10.93 -23.17 -20.25
CA CYS A 1029 -10.82 -21.84 -19.66
C CYS A 1029 -12.13 -21.34 -19.00
N LEU A 1030 -13.27 -21.95 -19.30
CA LEU A 1030 -14.58 -21.62 -18.71
C LEU A 1030 -14.99 -22.62 -17.61
N GLN A 1031 -14.31 -23.76 -17.51
CA GLN A 1031 -14.67 -24.82 -16.56
C GLN A 1031 -14.62 -24.35 -15.10
N ALA A 1032 -13.71 -23.43 -14.78
CA ALA A 1032 -13.61 -22.82 -13.44
C ALA A 1032 -14.90 -22.07 -13.01
N VAL A 1033 -15.65 -21.51 -13.97
CA VAL A 1033 -16.96 -20.86 -13.69
C VAL A 1033 -17.99 -21.88 -13.21
N LEU A 1034 -17.96 -23.12 -13.73
CA LEU A 1034 -18.85 -24.19 -13.28
C LEU A 1034 -18.39 -24.78 -11.95
N ASN A 1035 -17.09 -24.94 -11.75
CA ASN A 1035 -16.53 -25.64 -10.60
C ASN A 1035 -16.56 -24.81 -9.30
N VAL A 1036 -16.70 -23.49 -9.38
CA VAL A 1036 -16.84 -22.62 -8.20
C VAL A 1036 -18.24 -22.70 -7.58
N VAL A 1037 -19.29 -22.95 -8.38
CA VAL A 1037 -20.69 -22.95 -7.92
C VAL A 1037 -20.96 -24.00 -6.84
N PRO A 1038 -20.46 -25.25 -6.93
CA PRO A 1038 -20.58 -26.22 -5.85
C PRO A 1038 -19.92 -25.76 -4.55
N LEU A 1039 -18.79 -25.04 -4.63
CA LEU A 1039 -18.06 -24.53 -3.46
C LEU A 1039 -18.83 -23.37 -2.80
N GLN A 1040 -19.45 -22.50 -3.60
CA GLN A 1040 -20.37 -21.46 -3.11
C GLN A 1040 -21.57 -22.08 -2.38
N LEU A 1041 -22.24 -23.07 -2.98
CA LEU A 1041 -23.35 -23.78 -2.34
C LEU A 1041 -22.90 -24.53 -1.08
N LEU A 1042 -21.74 -25.18 -1.11
CA LEU A 1042 -21.18 -25.86 0.06
C LEU A 1042 -20.97 -24.87 1.20
N SER A 1043 -20.33 -23.73 0.93
CA SER A 1043 -20.10 -22.69 1.96
C SER A 1043 -21.40 -22.16 2.56
N TYR A 1044 -22.43 -21.95 1.75
CA TYR A 1044 -23.77 -21.53 2.19
C TYR A 1044 -24.40 -22.57 3.12
N HIS A 1045 -24.47 -23.83 2.69
CA HIS A 1045 -25.11 -24.89 3.46
C HIS A 1045 -24.35 -25.21 4.75
N VAL A 1046 -23.01 -25.13 4.75
CA VAL A 1046 -22.21 -25.26 5.97
C VAL A 1046 -22.55 -24.13 6.97
N ALA A 1047 -22.64 -22.88 6.51
CA ALA A 1047 -22.99 -21.75 7.36
C ALA A 1047 -24.39 -21.89 7.97
N VAL A 1048 -25.38 -22.27 7.16
CA VAL A 1048 -26.75 -22.52 7.62
C VAL A 1048 -26.79 -23.66 8.65
N ASN A 1049 -26.07 -24.76 8.43
CA ASN A 1049 -25.97 -25.87 9.38
C ASN A 1049 -25.35 -25.44 10.71
N LYS A 1050 -24.38 -24.51 10.67
CA LYS A 1050 -23.77 -23.89 11.86
C LYS A 1050 -24.62 -22.77 12.48
N LYS A 1051 -25.82 -22.48 11.95
CA LYS A 1051 -26.69 -21.37 12.36
C LYS A 1051 -26.01 -19.99 12.26
N ILE A 1052 -25.08 -19.85 11.33
CA ILE A 1052 -24.44 -18.57 10.98
C ILE A 1052 -25.27 -17.92 9.87
N ASN A 1053 -25.47 -16.61 9.92
CA ASN A 1053 -26.15 -15.90 8.84
C ASN A 1053 -25.16 -15.68 7.67
N PRO A 1054 -25.40 -16.29 6.50
CA PRO A 1054 -24.50 -16.17 5.36
C PRO A 1054 -24.55 -14.80 4.67
N ASP A 1055 -25.61 -14.00 4.87
CA ASP A 1055 -25.70 -12.66 4.28
C ASP A 1055 -24.76 -11.67 4.99
N ASN A 1056 -24.59 -11.83 6.31
CA ASN A 1056 -23.86 -10.90 7.19
C ASN A 1056 -22.84 -11.68 8.07
N PRO A 1057 -21.71 -12.14 7.51
CA PRO A 1057 -20.64 -12.75 8.27
C PRO A 1057 -20.00 -11.75 9.25
N ARG A 1058 -19.56 -12.24 10.41
CA ARG A 1058 -18.99 -11.41 11.49
C ARG A 1058 -17.72 -10.71 11.01
N ASN A 1059 -17.47 -9.52 11.55
CA ASN A 1059 -16.27 -8.70 11.31
C ASN A 1059 -16.07 -8.24 9.86
N LEU A 1060 -17.03 -8.46 8.97
CA LEU A 1060 -16.93 -8.14 7.55
C LEU A 1060 -18.14 -7.29 7.13
N ALA A 1061 -17.89 -6.38 6.19
CA ALA A 1061 -18.91 -5.65 5.46
C ALA A 1061 -18.68 -5.84 3.95
N LYS A 1062 -19.72 -5.64 3.14
CA LYS A 1062 -19.70 -6.03 1.72
C LYS A 1062 -18.59 -5.34 0.90
N SER A 1063 -18.31 -4.07 1.18
CA SER A 1063 -17.35 -3.29 0.41
C SER A 1063 -16.31 -2.68 1.35
N VAL A 1064 -15.07 -3.12 1.19
CA VAL A 1064 -13.88 -2.55 1.80
C VAL A 1064 -13.56 -1.22 1.09
N THR A 1065 -14.31 -0.19 1.44
CA THR A 1065 -14.16 1.19 0.94
C THR A 1065 -13.10 1.98 1.72
N THR A 1066 -12.38 1.29 2.62
CA THR A 1066 -11.36 1.77 3.54
C THR A 1066 -10.34 0.68 3.80
N GLN A 1067 -9.14 1.03 4.25
CA GLN A 1067 -8.16 0.04 4.71
C GLN A 1067 -8.60 -0.59 6.03
#